data_AF-E9F280-F1
#
_entry.id   AF-E9F280-F1
#
_cell.length_a   1.000
_cell.length_b   1.000
_cell.length_c   1.000
_cell.angle_alpha   90.00
_cell.angle_beta   90.00
_cell.angle_gamma   90.00
#
_symmetry.space_group_name_H-M   'P 1'
#
loop_
_entity.id
_entity.type
_entity.pdbx_description
1 polymer ?
#
loop_
_entity_poly.entity_id
_entity_poly.type
_entity_poly.pdbx_seq_one_letter_code
_entity_poly.pdbx_strand_id
1 'polypeptide(L)'
;MPIPGVDLPLRPPNAPAIPEPDEILKHPSLDARRRELETDIKDVPFVDIDPGVFNTELVKLKLYAKPNPEHLEKPPVLGGGNITKGTYSGTQAALTHAYSRIERSYESYFDVMQVESTLPRYTDLSTKRGLFQYSPYPKNANGTVARYPPHLQDIPKDDQVSLLKIFNALGLAETEILIKQVIPDSFLGKTATWLLDLANGNVSDAANQGYSIKAYETYNKLHRKSGTDIEQGANLGLLADWYGDRRFADQSFTGTNPTTIEKIPKDLLDEFIAEAERGGYDDWAKTLGATDPSSLLVQDCRYFRKAVGAGPNEELHHKEPSSDDSWACAAVTLFQLHPDGKLHPVAIVCDYRVNMASSVVIFNQRRLPSDPTDRQESDWPWRYAKTCAQVSDWIRHEIGVHLTRAHMIEESLIVATHRTIPMNHIVYKLLEPHWYKTLSLNAAARSTLVPQIIKDLVGLKPDYLYQFIRYEFENFDFVQSYIPNDLKRRGFPNTAQGLSDAKYKNYAYAKNMVSMWSCIREYVMTMLRTYYKDDKMVQQDQYIMDWSKEVQTNGFIKTFPTIGTLDQLCDAVTMSIHIAAPFHTAVNYLQNFYQAFVLAKPPCLCSKMPENIKDLNKYTEKNLVNALPIGRQRQWLLSVQIPWLLSFKVPSDRSLITFAQSQWRAHYGNDRADREIRAISERFYNELRKLEVEFLATSHAMDDGSIPYMVMDPTNTAVSILI
;
A
#
# COMPACT_ATOMS: atom_id res chain seq x y z
N MET A 1 -50.88 -30.47 6.04
CA MET A 1 -50.59 -30.97 4.69
C MET A 1 -49.22 -30.43 4.26
N PRO A 2 -48.24 -31.27 3.94
CA PRO A 2 -46.97 -30.81 3.36
C PRO A 2 -47.23 -30.36 1.92
N ILE A 3 -46.64 -29.24 1.52
CA ILE A 3 -46.70 -28.74 0.14
C ILE A 3 -45.79 -29.65 -0.70
N PRO A 4 -46.32 -30.45 -1.65
CA PRO A 4 -45.48 -31.30 -2.49
C PRO A 4 -44.80 -30.44 -3.56
N GLY A 5 -43.47 -30.52 -3.67
CA GLY A 5 -42.73 -30.02 -4.84
C GLY A 5 -41.93 -28.71 -4.66
N VAL A 6 -41.67 -28.25 -3.44
CA VAL A 6 -40.65 -27.21 -3.21
C VAL A 6 -39.37 -27.90 -2.73
N ASP A 7 -38.39 -28.05 -3.62
CA ASP A 7 -37.03 -28.40 -3.22
C ASP A 7 -36.53 -27.28 -2.29
N LEU A 8 -36.50 -27.57 -0.99
CA LEU A 8 -35.90 -26.69 -0.01
C LEU A 8 -34.40 -26.55 -0.36
N PRO A 9 -33.83 -25.33 -0.35
CA PRO A 9 -32.43 -25.14 -0.70
C PRO A 9 -31.56 -26.02 0.21
N LEU A 10 -30.80 -26.94 -0.41
CA LEU A 10 -29.87 -27.81 0.29
C LEU A 10 -28.82 -26.94 0.99
N ARG A 11 -28.56 -27.26 2.26
CA ARG A 11 -27.54 -26.59 3.05
C ARG A 11 -26.17 -26.76 2.35
N PRO A 12 -25.42 -25.67 2.11
CA PRO A 12 -24.10 -25.78 1.47
C PRO A 12 -23.19 -26.74 2.24
N PRO A 13 -22.33 -27.53 1.57
CA PRO A 13 -21.41 -28.48 2.22
C PRO A 13 -20.47 -27.81 3.24
N ASN A 14 -20.23 -26.51 3.09
CA ASN A 14 -19.31 -25.73 3.92
C ASN A 14 -20.03 -24.90 4.99
N ALA A 15 -21.32 -25.12 5.21
CA ALA A 15 -22.05 -24.39 6.24
C ALA A 15 -21.49 -24.75 7.64
N PRO A 16 -21.23 -23.75 8.52
CA PRO A 16 -20.75 -24.02 9.89
C PRO A 16 -21.68 -24.98 10.60
N ALA A 17 -21.16 -25.95 11.35
CA ALA A 17 -21.96 -26.94 12.08
C ALA A 17 -23.15 -26.27 12.78
N ILE A 18 -24.34 -26.88 12.65
CA ILE A 18 -25.49 -26.38 13.40
C ILE A 18 -25.16 -26.70 14.86
N PRO A 19 -25.11 -25.70 15.75
CA PRO A 19 -24.89 -25.96 17.16
C PRO A 19 -25.92 -26.97 17.63
N GLU A 20 -25.49 -28.02 18.33
CA GLU A 20 -26.45 -28.98 18.86
C GLU A 20 -27.36 -28.27 19.87
N PRO A 21 -28.65 -28.64 19.99
CA PRO A 21 -29.58 -27.97 20.88
C PRO A 21 -29.07 -27.86 22.34
N ASP A 22 -28.28 -28.83 22.80
CA ASP A 22 -27.64 -28.82 24.12
C ASP A 22 -26.43 -27.87 24.20
N GLU A 23 -25.69 -27.64 23.11
CA GLU A 23 -24.65 -26.61 23.04
C GLU A 23 -25.25 -25.21 23.19
N ILE A 24 -26.45 -24.97 22.63
CA ILE A 24 -27.21 -23.71 22.78
C ILE A 24 -27.64 -23.52 24.25
N LEU A 25 -27.94 -24.61 24.95
CA LEU A 25 -28.36 -24.61 26.35
C LEU A 25 -27.18 -24.71 27.34
N LYS A 26 -25.95 -24.86 26.84
CA LYS A 26 -24.75 -25.01 27.67
C LYS A 26 -24.35 -23.66 28.26
N HIS A 27 -24.64 -23.48 29.55
CA HIS A 27 -24.17 -22.31 30.28
C HIS A 27 -22.64 -22.35 30.48
N PRO A 28 -21.96 -21.19 30.44
CA PRO A 28 -20.56 -21.09 30.86
C PRO A 28 -20.38 -21.58 32.29
N SER A 29 -19.23 -22.20 32.59
CA SER A 29 -18.93 -22.67 33.95
C SER A 29 -18.87 -21.49 34.92
N LEU A 30 -19.69 -21.56 35.98
CA LEU A 30 -19.66 -20.58 37.08
C LEU A 30 -18.28 -20.55 37.74
N ASP A 31 -17.62 -21.70 37.88
CA ASP A 31 -16.28 -21.77 38.47
C ASP A 31 -15.21 -21.18 37.55
N ALA A 32 -15.35 -21.33 36.23
CA ALA A 32 -14.49 -20.62 35.27
C ALA A 32 -14.67 -19.09 35.37
N ARG A 33 -15.91 -18.61 35.43
CA ARG A 33 -16.21 -17.17 35.60
C ARG A 33 -15.77 -16.63 36.96
N ARG A 34 -15.88 -17.41 38.03
CA ARG A 34 -15.37 -17.02 39.36
C ARG A 34 -13.86 -16.88 39.38
N ARG A 35 -13.12 -17.73 38.66
CA ARG A 35 -11.65 -17.59 38.50
C ARG A 35 -11.26 -16.32 37.77
N GLU A 36 -12.06 -15.86 36.80
CA GLU A 36 -11.81 -14.59 36.10
C GLU A 36 -11.93 -13.36 37.03
N LEU A 37 -12.76 -13.44 38.10
CA LEU A 37 -12.95 -12.34 39.06
C LEU A 37 -11.69 -12.03 39.89
N GLU A 38 -10.72 -12.94 39.94
CA GLU A 38 -9.46 -12.75 40.68
C GLU A 38 -8.47 -11.85 39.91
N THR A 39 -8.75 -11.49 38.66
CA THR A 39 -7.88 -10.64 37.84
C THR A 39 -8.17 -9.15 38.08
N ASP A 40 -7.18 -8.40 38.57
CA ASP A 40 -7.27 -6.95 38.74
C ASP A 40 -7.25 -6.25 37.35
N ILE A 41 -8.00 -5.15 37.21
CA ILE A 41 -8.07 -4.38 35.96
C ILE A 41 -6.69 -3.92 35.45
N LYS A 42 -5.73 -3.69 36.34
CA LYS A 42 -4.35 -3.30 35.97
C LYS A 42 -3.56 -4.44 35.29
N ASP A 43 -4.01 -5.68 35.48
CA ASP A 43 -3.39 -6.90 34.96
C ASP A 43 -4.11 -7.40 33.70
N VAL A 44 -5.25 -6.80 33.34
CA VAL A 44 -5.96 -7.05 32.08
C VAL A 44 -5.24 -6.32 30.93
N PRO A 45 -4.86 -7.02 29.84
CA PRO A 45 -4.27 -6.37 28.67
C PRO A 45 -5.19 -5.31 28.08
N PHE A 46 -4.67 -4.10 27.86
CA PHE A 46 -5.42 -3.05 27.19
C PHE A 46 -5.65 -3.41 25.72
N VAL A 47 -6.92 -3.60 25.35
CA VAL A 47 -7.32 -4.00 23.99
C VAL A 47 -7.52 -2.77 23.11
N ASP A 48 -8.44 -1.87 23.50
CA ASP A 48 -8.78 -0.66 22.76
C ASP A 48 -9.45 0.39 23.66
N ILE A 49 -9.57 1.64 23.18
CA ILE A 49 -10.27 2.74 23.87
C ILE A 49 -11.74 2.74 23.46
N ASP A 50 -12.66 2.81 24.44
CA ASP A 50 -14.08 3.06 24.14
C ASP A 50 -14.25 4.40 23.38
N PRO A 51 -14.96 4.44 22.24
CA PRO A 51 -15.09 5.66 21.44
C PRO A 51 -15.69 6.86 22.18
N GLY A 52 -16.63 6.64 23.11
CA GLY A 52 -17.25 7.70 23.90
C GLY A 52 -16.33 8.23 25.00
N VAL A 53 -15.58 7.34 25.65
CA VAL A 53 -14.50 7.73 26.58
C VAL A 53 -13.43 8.52 25.85
N PHE A 54 -13.01 8.08 24.66
CA PHE A 54 -12.03 8.80 23.84
C PHE A 54 -12.48 10.23 23.54
N ASN A 55 -13.73 10.42 23.11
CA ASN A 55 -14.29 11.76 22.85
C ASN A 55 -14.24 12.64 24.10
N THR A 56 -14.60 12.09 25.26
CA THR A 56 -14.58 12.81 26.53
C THR A 56 -13.16 13.24 26.91
N GLU A 57 -12.17 12.38 26.71
CA GLU A 57 -10.78 12.69 26.97
C GLU A 57 -10.21 13.72 25.98
N LEU A 58 -10.57 13.68 24.69
CA LEU A 58 -10.18 14.71 23.71
C LEU A 58 -10.66 16.10 24.16
N VAL A 59 -11.94 16.21 24.58
CA VAL A 59 -12.50 17.47 25.08
C VAL A 59 -11.77 17.94 26.33
N LYS A 60 -11.56 17.05 27.29
CA LYS A 60 -10.85 17.36 28.55
C LYS A 60 -9.41 17.82 28.31
N LEU A 61 -8.73 17.22 27.34
CA LEU A 61 -7.36 17.55 26.96
C LEU A 61 -7.28 18.78 26.05
N LYS A 62 -8.41 19.37 25.66
CA LYS A 62 -8.49 20.50 24.71
C LYS A 62 -7.99 20.17 23.30
N LEU A 63 -8.19 18.92 22.89
CA LEU A 63 -7.91 18.38 21.55
C LEU A 63 -9.17 18.50 20.68
N TYR A 64 -9.62 19.73 20.48
CA TYR A 64 -10.83 20.06 19.72
C TYR A 64 -10.69 21.45 19.08
N ALA A 65 -11.58 21.75 18.15
CA ALA A 65 -11.73 23.05 17.53
C ALA A 65 -12.94 23.78 18.12
N LYS A 66 -12.75 25.03 18.53
CA LYS A 66 -13.81 25.87 19.09
C LYS A 66 -14.38 26.78 18.01
N PRO A 67 -15.61 26.53 17.50
CA PRO A 67 -16.26 27.44 16.57
C PRO A 67 -16.45 28.83 17.18
N ASN A 68 -16.37 29.87 16.36
CA ASN A 68 -16.89 31.18 16.73
C ASN A 68 -18.40 31.21 16.41
N PRO A 69 -19.30 31.24 17.41
CA PRO A 69 -20.74 31.20 17.17
C PRO A 69 -21.27 32.41 16.39
N GLU A 70 -20.54 33.52 16.39
CA GLU A 70 -20.90 34.74 15.64
C GLU A 70 -20.33 34.74 14.21
N HIS A 71 -19.32 33.92 13.95
CA HIS A 71 -18.56 33.86 12.70
C HIS A 71 -18.14 32.43 12.35
N LEU A 72 -19.12 31.58 12.05
CA LEU A 72 -18.89 30.14 11.75
C LEU A 72 -18.11 29.93 10.44
N GLU A 73 -18.04 30.94 9.58
CA GLU A 73 -17.26 30.96 8.36
C GLU A 73 -15.76 31.14 8.58
N LYS A 74 -15.35 31.57 9.78
CA LYS A 74 -13.94 31.75 10.13
C LYS A 74 -13.36 30.43 10.65
N PRO A 75 -12.07 30.15 10.40
CA PRO A 75 -11.38 29.02 10.99
C PRO A 75 -11.58 29.00 12.52
N PRO A 76 -12.01 27.86 13.10
CA PRO A 76 -12.25 27.76 14.52
C PRO A 76 -10.94 27.92 15.30
N VAL A 77 -11.05 28.41 16.53
CA VAL A 77 -9.89 28.53 17.42
C VAL A 77 -9.58 27.15 17.99
N LEU A 78 -8.36 26.65 17.77
CA LEU A 78 -7.95 25.35 18.30
C LEU A 78 -7.79 25.42 19.82
N GLY A 79 -8.18 24.35 20.53
CA GLY A 79 -8.14 24.28 21.99
C GLY A 79 -6.73 24.33 22.60
N GLY A 80 -5.69 24.11 21.79
CA GLY A 80 -4.28 24.21 22.19
C GLY A 80 -3.80 23.08 23.10
N GLY A 81 -4.58 21.99 23.20
CA GLY A 81 -4.23 20.80 23.96
C GLY A 81 -3.08 20.00 23.37
N ASN A 82 -2.48 19.14 24.20
CA ASN A 82 -1.54 18.11 23.76
C ASN A 82 -1.54 16.94 24.75
N ILE A 83 -1.27 15.72 24.28
CA ILE A 83 -0.91 14.61 25.17
C ILE A 83 0.59 14.72 25.47
N THR A 84 0.96 14.97 26.73
CA THR A 84 2.39 15.07 27.09
C THR A 84 3.00 13.73 27.48
N LYS A 85 2.17 12.80 27.99
CA LYS A 85 2.57 11.47 28.44
C LYS A 85 1.51 10.45 28.04
N GLY A 86 1.92 9.34 27.43
CA GLY A 86 1.01 8.26 27.01
C GLY A 86 1.68 6.90 27.03
N THR A 87 0.94 5.81 26.89
CA THR A 87 1.50 4.46 26.73
C THR A 87 1.53 4.07 25.25
N TYR A 88 2.44 3.18 24.85
CA TYR A 88 2.53 2.73 23.45
C TYR A 88 1.20 2.17 22.92
N SER A 89 0.59 1.23 23.64
CA SER A 89 -0.69 0.61 23.27
C SER A 89 -1.84 1.62 23.26
N GLY A 90 -1.88 2.52 24.25
CA GLY A 90 -2.87 3.60 24.31
C GLY A 90 -2.75 4.57 23.14
N THR A 91 -1.53 4.94 22.73
CA THR A 91 -1.32 5.80 21.57
C THR A 91 -1.66 5.13 20.26
N GLN A 92 -1.34 3.84 20.08
CA GLN A 92 -1.78 3.12 18.88
C GLN A 92 -3.31 3.08 18.76
N ALA A 93 -4.01 2.84 19.87
CA ALA A 93 -5.46 2.91 19.91
C ALA A 93 -5.95 4.34 19.58
N ALA A 94 -5.40 5.36 20.24
CA ALA A 94 -5.73 6.76 19.99
C ALA A 94 -5.51 7.17 18.52
N LEU A 95 -4.42 6.73 17.87
CA LEU A 95 -4.16 6.98 16.46
C LEU A 95 -5.17 6.31 15.54
N THR A 96 -5.55 5.06 15.84
CA THR A 96 -6.59 4.33 15.10
C THR A 96 -7.94 5.06 15.20
N HIS A 97 -8.33 5.46 16.41
CA HIS A 97 -9.57 6.19 16.67
C HIS A 97 -9.56 7.61 16.10
N ALA A 98 -8.42 8.29 16.11
CA ALA A 98 -8.24 9.60 15.50
C ALA A 98 -8.36 9.53 13.98
N TYR A 99 -7.66 8.58 13.34
CA TYR A 99 -7.69 8.44 11.90
C TYR A 99 -9.07 8.04 11.37
N SER A 100 -9.76 7.11 12.03
CA SER A 100 -11.14 6.74 11.68
C SER A 100 -12.12 7.93 11.78
N ARG A 101 -11.92 8.85 12.73
CA ARG A 101 -12.72 10.09 12.83
C ARG A 101 -12.40 11.05 11.68
N ILE A 102 -11.13 11.15 11.28
CA ILE A 102 -10.71 11.95 10.13
C ILE A 102 -11.39 11.43 8.86
N GLU A 103 -11.29 10.13 8.57
CA GLU A 103 -11.95 9.51 7.42
C GLU A 103 -13.44 9.80 7.41
N ARG A 104 -14.13 9.60 8.54
CA ARG A 104 -15.56 9.87 8.68
C ARG A 104 -15.91 11.36 8.48
N SER A 105 -15.05 12.28 8.91
CA SER A 105 -15.24 13.70 8.68
C SER A 105 -15.14 14.04 7.19
N TYR A 106 -14.17 13.47 6.46
CA TYR A 106 -14.05 13.65 5.01
C TYR A 106 -15.21 12.98 4.26
N GLU A 107 -15.64 11.77 4.64
CA GLU A 107 -16.82 11.13 4.07
C GLU A 107 -18.08 12.01 4.22
N SER A 108 -18.30 12.53 5.43
CA SER A 108 -19.43 13.42 5.71
C SER A 108 -19.34 14.73 4.93
N TYR A 109 -18.13 15.27 4.79
CA TYR A 109 -17.89 16.47 4.00
C TYR A 109 -18.18 16.23 2.51
N PHE A 110 -17.72 15.12 1.94
CA PHE A 110 -17.92 14.78 0.54
C PHE A 110 -19.38 14.44 0.20
N ASP A 111 -20.13 13.90 1.17
CA ASP A 111 -21.59 13.73 1.06
C ASP A 111 -22.30 15.09 0.97
N VAL A 112 -21.95 16.04 1.85
CA VAL A 112 -22.50 17.41 1.85
C VAL A 112 -22.14 18.17 0.57
N MET A 113 -20.91 17.99 0.06
CA MET A 113 -20.45 18.55 -1.22
C MET A 113 -21.10 17.89 -2.44
N GLN A 114 -21.83 16.79 -2.26
CA GLN A 114 -22.47 16.00 -3.33
C GLN A 114 -21.47 15.41 -4.33
N VAL A 115 -20.25 15.11 -3.85
CA VAL A 115 -19.20 14.47 -4.65
C VAL A 115 -19.31 12.95 -4.51
N GLU A 116 -19.37 12.46 -3.27
CA GLU A 116 -19.59 11.04 -2.94
C GLU A 116 -20.85 10.93 -2.08
N SER A 117 -22.02 11.14 -2.70
CA SER A 117 -23.29 11.15 -1.97
C SER A 117 -23.68 9.77 -1.44
N THR A 118 -24.02 9.73 -0.15
CA THR A 118 -24.56 8.55 0.55
C THR A 118 -25.91 8.14 -0.03
N LEU A 119 -26.76 9.13 -0.36
CA LEU A 119 -28.02 8.90 -1.06
C LEU A 119 -27.80 9.11 -2.56
N PRO A 120 -28.18 8.15 -3.42
CA PRO A 120 -27.96 8.26 -4.86
C PRO A 120 -28.76 9.44 -5.43
N ARG A 121 -28.10 10.26 -6.26
CA ARG A 121 -28.71 11.40 -6.95
C ARG A 121 -28.26 11.41 -8.40
N TYR A 122 -29.23 11.53 -9.31
CA TYR A 122 -28.89 11.83 -10.70
C TYR A 122 -28.37 13.26 -10.79
N THR A 123 -27.17 13.41 -11.35
CA THR A 123 -26.52 14.71 -11.58
C THR A 123 -26.16 14.83 -13.05
N ASP A 124 -26.66 15.86 -13.71
CA ASP A 124 -26.35 16.11 -15.12
C ASP A 124 -24.87 16.48 -15.32
N LEU A 125 -24.36 16.26 -16.52
CA LEU A 125 -22.93 16.46 -16.80
C LEU A 125 -22.48 17.91 -16.60
N SER A 126 -23.34 18.91 -16.83
CA SER A 126 -22.98 20.32 -16.64
C SER A 126 -22.79 20.65 -15.16
N THR A 127 -23.68 20.14 -14.30
CA THR A 127 -23.54 20.23 -12.85
C THR A 127 -22.32 19.48 -12.36
N LYS A 128 -22.05 18.26 -12.86
CA LYS A 128 -20.85 17.51 -12.50
C LYS A 128 -19.57 18.24 -12.88
N ARG A 129 -19.51 18.90 -14.05
CA ARG A 129 -18.36 19.74 -14.42
C ARG A 129 -18.13 20.88 -13.46
N GLY A 130 -19.16 21.39 -12.79
CA GLY A 130 -19.08 22.40 -11.74
C GLY A 130 -18.53 21.83 -10.43
N LEU A 131 -19.03 20.68 -10.01
CA LEU A 131 -18.66 20.00 -8.75
C LEU A 131 -17.25 19.39 -8.79
N PHE A 132 -16.89 18.73 -9.89
CA PHE A 132 -15.62 18.05 -10.05
C PHE A 132 -14.63 18.99 -10.75
N GLN A 133 -13.96 19.84 -9.99
CA GLN A 133 -12.85 20.65 -10.49
C GLN A 133 -11.51 19.99 -10.13
N TYR A 134 -10.50 20.18 -10.99
CA TYR A 134 -9.14 19.82 -10.62
C TYR A 134 -8.51 20.87 -9.72
N SER A 135 -7.67 20.41 -8.79
CA SER A 135 -6.73 21.26 -8.09
C SER A 135 -5.70 21.87 -9.06
N PRO A 136 -5.17 23.08 -8.79
CA PRO A 136 -4.17 23.70 -9.65
C PRO A 136 -2.89 22.87 -9.79
N TYR A 137 -2.45 22.63 -11.03
CA TYR A 137 -1.22 21.88 -11.34
C TYR A 137 -0.62 22.37 -12.68
N PRO A 138 0.72 22.45 -12.85
CA PRO A 138 1.80 22.07 -11.91
C PRO A 138 2.09 23.12 -10.82
N LYS A 139 1.40 24.26 -10.86
CA LYS A 139 1.59 25.36 -9.92
C LYS A 139 0.26 25.80 -9.32
N ASN A 140 0.31 26.22 -8.07
CA ASN A 140 -0.78 26.90 -7.38
C ASN A 140 -1.03 28.29 -7.98
N ALA A 141 -2.19 28.87 -7.66
CA ALA A 141 -2.56 30.21 -8.14
C ALA A 141 -1.56 31.32 -7.72
N ASN A 142 -0.84 31.13 -6.60
CA ASN A 142 0.21 32.04 -6.13
C ASN A 142 1.59 31.78 -6.77
N GLY A 143 1.68 30.89 -7.76
CA GLY A 143 2.92 30.58 -8.50
C GLY A 143 3.84 29.56 -7.83
N THR A 144 3.55 29.09 -6.61
CA THR A 144 4.32 28.01 -5.97
C THR A 144 4.05 26.67 -6.64
N VAL A 145 4.99 25.73 -6.52
CA VAL A 145 4.82 24.38 -7.08
C VAL A 145 3.72 23.65 -6.30
N ALA A 146 2.82 22.99 -7.02
CA ALA A 146 1.78 22.17 -6.41
C ALA A 146 2.41 20.97 -5.69
N ARG A 147 2.01 20.72 -4.44
CA ARG A 147 2.55 19.63 -3.62
C ARG A 147 2.07 18.25 -4.06
N TYR A 148 0.88 18.18 -4.64
CA TYR A 148 0.26 16.96 -5.13
C TYR A 148 -0.04 17.05 -6.62
N PRO A 149 -0.13 15.91 -7.33
CA PRO A 149 -0.70 15.82 -8.68
C PRO A 149 -2.12 16.38 -8.77
N PRO A 150 -2.66 16.61 -9.99
CA PRO A 150 -4.05 17.02 -10.14
C PRO A 150 -4.99 16.03 -9.45
N HIS A 151 -5.82 16.54 -8.56
CA HIS A 151 -6.78 15.77 -7.76
C HIS A 151 -8.10 16.55 -7.67
N LEU A 152 -9.11 16.01 -6.99
CA LEU A 152 -10.36 16.76 -6.80
C LEU A 152 -10.07 18.01 -5.96
N GLN A 153 -10.47 19.18 -6.45
CA GLN A 153 -10.50 20.42 -5.70
C GLN A 153 -11.67 20.34 -4.71
N ASP A 154 -11.35 19.93 -3.49
CA ASP A 154 -12.27 19.72 -2.38
C ASP A 154 -12.54 21.00 -1.59
N ILE A 155 -11.61 21.95 -1.56
CA ILE A 155 -11.83 23.27 -0.93
C ILE A 155 -12.57 24.22 -1.90
N PRO A 156 -13.76 24.74 -1.56
CA PRO A 156 -14.53 25.65 -2.41
C PRO A 156 -13.80 26.98 -2.62
N LYS A 157 -13.92 27.57 -3.82
CA LYS A 157 -13.44 28.93 -4.09
C LYS A 157 -14.29 29.95 -3.32
N ASP A 158 -13.70 31.12 -3.04
CA ASP A 158 -14.29 32.12 -2.15
C ASP A 158 -15.70 32.57 -2.54
N ASP A 159 -16.00 32.50 -3.84
CA ASP A 159 -17.21 33.02 -4.46
C ASP A 159 -18.36 32.01 -4.52
N GLN A 160 -18.16 30.75 -4.12
CA GLN A 160 -19.13 29.68 -4.38
C GLN A 160 -20.12 29.35 -3.24
N VAL A 161 -19.84 29.61 -1.95
CA VAL A 161 -20.86 29.41 -0.87
C VAL A 161 -20.42 29.90 0.52
N SER A 162 -21.37 30.33 1.35
CA SER A 162 -21.18 30.56 2.80
C SER A 162 -21.29 29.27 3.63
N LEU A 163 -22.27 28.39 3.33
CA LEU A 163 -22.53 27.17 4.10
C LEU A 163 -21.42 26.11 3.96
N LEU A 164 -20.88 25.87 2.77
CA LEU A 164 -19.78 24.91 2.59
C LEU A 164 -18.45 25.41 3.17
N LYS A 165 -18.24 26.73 3.23
CA LYS A 165 -17.12 27.33 3.98
C LYS A 165 -17.24 27.04 5.47
N ILE A 166 -18.45 27.17 6.03
CA ILE A 166 -18.72 26.82 7.43
C ILE A 166 -18.43 25.33 7.67
N PHE A 167 -18.95 24.43 6.83
CA PHE A 167 -18.72 22.99 6.99
C PHE A 167 -17.24 22.59 6.84
N ASN A 168 -16.52 23.18 5.89
CA ASN A 168 -15.08 22.94 5.74
C ASN A 168 -14.32 23.44 6.98
N ALA A 169 -14.53 24.71 7.35
CA ALA A 169 -13.85 25.32 8.50
C ALA A 169 -14.12 24.57 9.81
N LEU A 170 -15.35 24.13 10.06
CA LEU A 170 -15.70 23.45 11.30
C LEU A 170 -15.46 21.94 11.27
N GLY A 171 -15.78 21.28 10.15
CA GLY A 171 -15.75 19.82 10.02
C GLY A 171 -14.35 19.25 9.82
N LEU A 172 -13.41 20.03 9.27
CA LEU A 172 -12.06 19.56 8.98
C LEU A 172 -10.96 20.17 9.86
N ALA A 173 -11.20 21.29 10.57
CA ALA A 173 -10.14 21.94 11.36
C ALA A 173 -9.53 21.06 12.45
N GLU A 174 -10.31 20.18 13.09
CA GLU A 174 -9.76 19.24 14.08
C GLU A 174 -8.84 18.22 13.44
N THR A 175 -9.10 17.83 12.18
CA THR A 175 -8.29 16.84 11.45
C THR A 175 -6.86 17.33 11.21
N GLU A 176 -6.65 18.64 11.14
CA GLU A 176 -5.33 19.25 10.92
C GLU A 176 -4.37 19.06 12.10
N ILE A 177 -4.90 18.83 13.31
CA ILE A 177 -4.09 18.70 14.53
C ILE A 177 -4.20 17.35 15.22
N LEU A 178 -5.28 16.59 14.96
CA LEU A 178 -5.64 15.44 15.79
C LEU A 178 -4.53 14.38 15.82
N ILE A 179 -4.01 13.96 14.67
CA ILE A 179 -2.94 12.95 14.59
C ILE A 179 -1.69 13.44 15.33
N LYS A 180 -1.27 14.68 15.11
CA LYS A 180 -0.09 15.24 15.76
C LYS A 180 -0.23 15.29 17.29
N GLN A 181 -1.40 15.69 17.80
CA GLN A 181 -1.59 15.95 19.23
C GLN A 181 -1.98 14.72 20.06
N VAL A 182 -2.46 13.64 19.43
CA VAL A 182 -2.71 12.36 20.13
C VAL A 182 -1.44 11.53 20.31
N ILE A 183 -0.36 11.85 19.57
CA ILE A 183 0.95 11.23 19.79
C ILE A 183 1.61 11.96 20.96
N PRO A 184 1.97 11.25 22.04
CA PRO A 184 2.49 11.89 23.22
C PRO A 184 3.91 12.42 23.02
N ASP A 185 4.27 13.47 23.78
CA ASP A 185 5.65 13.97 23.83
C ASP A 185 6.61 12.92 24.44
N SER A 186 6.12 12.08 25.34
CA SER A 186 6.89 11.00 25.97
C SER A 186 6.05 9.76 26.25
N PHE A 187 6.64 8.57 26.09
CA PHE A 187 5.95 7.30 26.38
C PHE A 187 6.26 6.78 27.79
N LEU A 188 5.25 6.18 28.42
CA LEU A 188 5.27 5.60 29.76
C LEU A 188 4.93 4.10 29.73
N GLY A 189 5.22 3.42 30.83
CA GLY A 189 4.77 2.06 31.10
C GLY A 189 5.65 0.98 30.51
N LYS A 190 5.26 -0.28 30.70
CA LYS A 190 6.12 -1.46 30.44
C LYS A 190 6.74 -1.49 29.05
N THR A 191 6.03 -1.07 27.99
CA THR A 191 6.62 -1.02 26.63
C THR A 191 7.63 0.12 26.48
N ALA A 192 7.36 1.29 27.03
CA ALA A 192 8.29 2.42 26.98
C ALA A 192 9.53 2.12 27.82
N THR A 193 9.33 1.66 29.06
CA THR A 193 10.37 1.15 29.96
C THR A 193 11.09 -0.03 29.33
N TRP A 194 10.44 -0.95 28.62
CA TRP A 194 11.12 -2.05 27.93
C TRP A 194 11.93 -1.55 26.73
N LEU A 195 11.39 -0.65 25.89
CA LEU A 195 12.13 -0.03 24.78
C LEU A 195 13.32 0.80 25.30
N LEU A 196 13.15 1.50 26.42
CA LEU A 196 14.18 2.31 27.07
C LEU A 196 15.19 1.47 27.86
N ASP A 197 14.75 0.45 28.60
CA ASP A 197 15.61 -0.45 29.38
C ASP A 197 16.34 -1.42 28.46
N LEU A 198 15.78 -1.77 27.30
CA LEU A 198 16.55 -2.35 26.21
C LEU A 198 17.55 -1.34 25.66
N ALA A 199 17.14 -0.09 25.42
CA ALA A 199 18.02 0.98 24.97
C ALA A 199 19.09 1.40 26.02
N ASN A 200 18.94 0.99 27.29
CA ASN A 200 19.81 1.34 28.42
C ASN A 200 20.47 0.12 29.09
N GLY A 201 20.14 -1.11 28.68
CA GLY A 201 20.72 -2.36 29.18
C GLY A 201 20.24 -2.87 30.56
N ASN A 202 19.02 -2.55 31.01
CA ASN A 202 18.57 -2.71 32.41
C ASN A 202 17.56 -3.85 32.70
N VAL A 203 17.19 -4.71 31.75
CA VAL A 203 16.21 -5.80 31.98
C VAL A 203 16.91 -7.09 32.45
N SER A 204 16.45 -7.72 33.54
CA SER A 204 17.17 -8.81 34.24
C SER A 204 17.22 -10.15 33.50
N ASP A 205 16.26 -10.49 32.64
CA ASP A 205 16.39 -11.62 31.68
C ASP A 205 17.23 -11.24 30.45
N ALA A 206 17.51 -9.94 30.26
CA ALA A 206 18.36 -9.39 29.21
C ALA A 206 19.83 -9.23 29.63
N ALA A 207 20.19 -9.58 30.87
CA ALA A 207 21.58 -9.59 31.34
C ALA A 207 22.50 -10.50 30.49
N ASN A 208 21.93 -11.46 29.76
CA ASN A 208 22.64 -12.34 28.83
C ASN A 208 22.41 -12.01 27.33
N GLN A 209 21.50 -11.10 26.97
CA GLN A 209 21.09 -10.88 25.55
C GLN A 209 21.36 -9.48 24.98
N GLY A 210 21.56 -8.44 25.81
CA GLY A 210 21.97 -7.11 25.36
C GLY A 210 21.07 -6.46 24.27
N TYR A 211 21.65 -5.50 23.52
CA TYR A 211 21.05 -4.78 22.39
C TYR A 211 21.05 -5.62 21.10
N SER A 212 20.41 -6.79 21.13
CA SER A 212 20.43 -7.70 20.00
C SER A 212 19.14 -7.64 19.18
N ILE A 213 19.25 -7.96 17.90
CA ILE A 213 18.14 -8.31 17.03
C ILE A 213 17.25 -9.36 17.71
N LYS A 214 17.86 -10.29 18.46
CA LYS A 214 17.15 -11.37 19.16
C LYS A 214 16.14 -10.89 20.20
N ALA A 215 16.46 -9.80 20.91
CA ALA A 215 15.54 -9.20 21.87
C ALA A 215 14.27 -8.66 21.17
N TYR A 216 14.44 -8.03 20.01
CA TYR A 216 13.34 -7.50 19.21
C TYR A 216 12.49 -8.59 18.55
N GLU A 217 13.11 -9.69 18.08
CA GLU A 217 12.37 -10.88 17.64
C GLU A 217 11.50 -11.46 18.75
N THR A 218 12.04 -11.55 19.97
CA THR A 218 11.33 -12.11 21.12
C THR A 218 10.15 -11.23 21.50
N TYR A 219 10.32 -9.92 21.52
CA TYR A 219 9.21 -9.00 21.77
C TYR A 219 8.14 -9.05 20.69
N ASN A 220 8.56 -9.06 19.43
CA ASN A 220 7.65 -9.24 18.31
C ASN A 220 6.88 -10.55 18.43
N LYS A 221 7.43 -11.63 19.00
CA LYS A 221 6.66 -12.87 19.21
C LYS A 221 5.63 -12.75 20.33
N LEU A 222 5.96 -12.02 21.41
CA LEU A 222 5.18 -11.97 22.64
C LEU A 222 4.13 -10.84 22.71
N HIS A 223 4.30 -9.76 21.94
CA HIS A 223 3.50 -8.52 22.10
C HIS A 223 2.78 -8.07 20.82
N ARG A 224 2.44 -9.00 19.91
CA ARG A 224 1.68 -8.68 18.70
C ARG A 224 0.23 -8.34 19.06
N LYS A 225 -0.32 -7.38 18.32
CA LYS A 225 -1.77 -7.23 18.23
C LYS A 225 -2.34 -8.36 17.38
N SER A 226 -3.58 -8.76 17.64
CA SER A 226 -4.38 -9.50 16.66
C SER A 226 -4.48 -8.67 15.39
N GLY A 227 -4.16 -9.23 14.23
CA GLY A 227 -4.16 -8.44 13.00
C GLY A 227 -5.54 -8.31 12.37
N THR A 228 -5.69 -7.21 11.66
CA THR A 228 -6.86 -6.82 10.88
C THR A 228 -6.65 -7.07 9.38
N ASP A 229 -5.44 -7.50 9.01
CA ASP A 229 -5.02 -7.85 7.65
C ASP A 229 -5.38 -9.29 7.28
N ILE A 230 -5.08 -9.68 6.04
CA ILE A 230 -5.36 -11.04 5.53
C ILE A 230 -4.55 -12.12 6.24
N GLU A 231 -3.40 -11.76 6.83
CA GLU A 231 -2.51 -12.65 7.58
C GLU A 231 -2.84 -12.69 9.09
N GLN A 232 -3.94 -12.06 9.51
CA GLN A 232 -4.48 -12.10 10.87
C GLN A 232 -3.45 -11.73 11.95
N GLY A 233 -2.51 -10.84 11.62
CA GLY A 233 -1.50 -10.30 12.54
C GLY A 233 -0.23 -11.14 12.65
N ALA A 234 -0.05 -12.12 11.77
CA ALA A 234 1.28 -12.64 11.49
C ALA A 234 2.14 -11.57 10.80
N ASN A 235 3.45 -11.66 10.96
CA ASN A 235 4.41 -10.83 10.26
C ASN A 235 5.70 -11.59 9.97
N LEU A 236 6.53 -11.05 9.09
CA LEU A 236 7.76 -11.70 8.62
C LEU A 236 8.71 -12.06 9.78
N GLY A 237 8.77 -11.25 10.84
CA GLY A 237 9.64 -11.47 12.00
C GLY A 237 9.29 -12.70 12.85
N LEU A 238 8.22 -13.43 12.53
CA LEU A 238 7.92 -14.73 13.13
C LEU A 238 8.75 -15.86 12.54
N LEU A 239 9.25 -15.69 11.32
CA LEU A 239 10.14 -16.65 10.65
C LEU A 239 11.56 -16.49 11.22
N ALA A 240 12.20 -17.60 11.60
CA ALA A 240 13.55 -17.55 12.17
C ALA A 240 14.62 -17.06 11.17
N ASP A 241 14.35 -17.19 9.87
CA ASP A 241 15.21 -16.84 8.75
C ASP A 241 14.74 -15.56 8.03
N TRP A 242 13.95 -14.69 8.68
CA TRP A 242 13.39 -13.47 8.07
C TRP A 242 14.43 -12.57 7.39
N TYR A 243 15.67 -12.58 7.89
CA TYR A 243 16.80 -11.81 7.35
C TYR A 243 17.49 -12.50 6.17
N GLY A 244 17.14 -13.75 5.86
CA GLY A 244 17.82 -14.58 4.89
C GLY A 244 17.63 -14.10 3.45
N ASP A 245 18.57 -14.47 2.58
CA ASP A 245 18.59 -14.01 1.18
C ASP A 245 17.31 -14.34 0.42
N ARG A 246 16.75 -15.53 0.67
CA ARG A 246 15.48 -15.96 0.08
C ARG A 246 14.33 -15.04 0.48
N ARG A 247 14.16 -14.77 1.78
CA ARG A 247 13.07 -13.91 2.30
C ARG A 247 13.18 -12.48 1.79
N PHE A 248 14.41 -12.00 1.63
CA PHE A 248 14.69 -10.70 1.05
C PHE A 248 14.33 -10.67 -0.44
N ALA A 249 14.79 -11.64 -1.24
CA ALA A 249 14.53 -11.65 -2.67
C ALA A 249 13.07 -11.94 -3.03
N ASP A 250 12.40 -12.86 -2.33
CA ASP A 250 11.00 -13.23 -2.57
C ASP A 250 10.07 -12.00 -2.45
N GLN A 251 10.42 -10.99 -1.64
CA GLN A 251 9.64 -9.75 -1.55
C GLN A 251 9.54 -8.98 -2.87
N SER A 252 10.50 -9.11 -3.78
CA SER A 252 10.43 -8.51 -5.12
C SER A 252 9.42 -9.22 -6.04
N PHE A 253 8.97 -10.43 -5.70
CA PHE A 253 7.97 -11.19 -6.45
C PHE A 253 6.60 -11.29 -5.76
N THR A 254 6.58 -11.37 -4.43
CA THR A 254 5.37 -11.63 -3.62
C THR A 254 5.26 -10.73 -2.39
N GLY A 255 6.10 -9.68 -2.30
CA GLY A 255 6.04 -8.67 -1.25
C GLY A 255 4.98 -7.59 -1.52
N THR A 256 5.13 -6.44 -0.84
CA THR A 256 4.24 -5.27 -1.06
C THR A 256 4.53 -4.50 -2.34
N ASN A 257 5.70 -4.71 -2.94
CA ASN A 257 6.11 -4.08 -4.21
C ASN A 257 6.57 -5.12 -5.26
N PRO A 258 5.68 -5.98 -5.75
CA PRO A 258 6.02 -7.02 -6.72
C PRO A 258 6.07 -6.50 -8.18
N THR A 259 5.99 -5.19 -8.39
CA THR A 259 5.66 -4.58 -9.69
C THR A 259 6.80 -3.80 -10.32
N THR A 260 7.97 -3.78 -9.68
CA THR A 260 9.05 -2.86 -10.04
C THR A 260 10.39 -3.51 -10.33
N ILE A 261 10.57 -4.78 -9.94
CA ILE A 261 11.72 -5.57 -10.38
C ILE A 261 11.66 -5.75 -11.90
N GLU A 262 12.80 -5.56 -12.56
CA GLU A 262 12.88 -5.60 -14.03
C GLU A 262 14.21 -6.19 -14.52
N LYS A 263 14.28 -6.54 -15.80
CA LYS A 263 15.51 -6.99 -16.44
C LYS A 263 16.59 -5.91 -16.36
N ILE A 264 17.80 -6.31 -16.00
CA ILE A 264 18.92 -5.37 -15.87
C ILE A 264 19.22 -4.63 -17.20
N PRO A 265 19.32 -3.28 -17.18
CA PRO A 265 19.86 -2.52 -18.31
C PRO A 265 21.33 -2.83 -18.57
N LYS A 266 21.75 -2.81 -19.84
CA LYS A 266 23.13 -3.18 -20.22
C LYS A 266 24.18 -2.29 -19.54
N ASP A 267 23.96 -0.98 -19.49
CA ASP A 267 24.85 -0.02 -18.84
C ASP A 267 25.10 -0.36 -17.37
N LEU A 268 24.04 -0.78 -16.67
CA LEU A 268 24.13 -1.12 -15.27
C LEU A 268 24.82 -2.48 -15.04
N LEU A 269 24.63 -3.44 -15.95
CA LEU A 269 25.36 -4.71 -15.89
C LEU A 269 26.87 -4.50 -16.10
N ASP A 270 27.24 -3.71 -17.11
CA ASP A 270 28.63 -3.37 -17.39
C ASP A 270 29.28 -2.69 -16.17
N GLU A 271 28.53 -1.84 -15.45
CA GLU A 271 28.98 -1.19 -14.22
C GLU A 271 29.17 -2.15 -13.04
N PHE A 272 28.25 -3.11 -12.84
CA PHE A 272 28.42 -4.15 -11.82
C PHE A 272 29.65 -5.04 -12.09
N ILE A 273 29.89 -5.41 -13.35
CA ILE A 273 31.08 -6.19 -13.72
C ILE A 273 32.35 -5.40 -13.40
N ALA A 274 32.42 -4.13 -13.82
CA ALA A 274 33.57 -3.27 -13.55
C ALA A 274 33.80 -3.02 -12.05
N GLU A 275 32.73 -2.87 -11.26
CA GLU A 275 32.84 -2.75 -9.80
C GLU A 275 33.27 -4.07 -9.14
N ALA A 276 32.83 -5.23 -9.63
CA ALA A 276 33.30 -6.52 -9.15
C ALA A 276 34.81 -6.67 -9.36
N GLU A 277 35.32 -6.31 -10.55
CA GLU A 277 36.76 -6.32 -10.85
C GLU A 277 37.52 -5.35 -9.95
N ARG A 278 37.05 -4.10 -9.81
CA ARG A 278 37.69 -3.08 -8.97
C ARG A 278 37.70 -3.47 -7.48
N GLY A 279 36.61 -4.08 -7.01
CA GLY A 279 36.43 -4.48 -5.61
C GLY A 279 37.16 -5.78 -5.23
N GLY A 280 37.81 -6.46 -6.18
CA GLY A 280 38.48 -7.74 -5.96
C GLY A 280 37.52 -8.92 -5.81
N TYR A 281 36.33 -8.82 -6.41
CA TYR A 281 35.34 -9.89 -6.50
C TYR A 281 35.47 -10.64 -7.82
N ASP A 282 36.66 -11.15 -8.13
CA ASP A 282 37.03 -11.77 -9.43
C ASP A 282 36.05 -12.87 -9.87
N ASP A 283 35.59 -13.68 -8.91
CA ASP A 283 34.61 -14.72 -9.15
C ASP A 283 33.26 -14.15 -9.61
N TRP A 284 32.82 -13.04 -9.03
CA TRP A 284 31.58 -12.37 -9.44
C TRP A 284 31.75 -11.67 -10.79
N ALA A 285 32.87 -11.00 -11.03
CA ALA A 285 33.17 -10.39 -12.32
C ALA A 285 33.09 -11.43 -13.45
N LYS A 286 33.74 -12.58 -13.26
CA LYS A 286 33.68 -13.71 -14.21
C LYS A 286 32.27 -14.29 -14.35
N THR A 287 31.58 -14.50 -13.23
CA THR A 287 30.22 -15.09 -13.23
C THR A 287 29.24 -14.18 -13.96
N LEU A 288 29.24 -12.89 -13.64
CA LEU A 288 28.37 -11.90 -14.28
C LEU A 288 28.68 -11.75 -15.77
N GLY A 289 29.97 -11.72 -16.16
CA GLY A 289 30.37 -11.66 -17.57
C GLY A 289 29.99 -12.89 -18.40
N ALA A 290 29.75 -14.04 -17.75
CA ALA A 290 29.34 -15.29 -18.41
C ALA A 290 27.83 -15.59 -18.28
N THR A 291 27.10 -14.89 -17.41
CA THR A 291 25.69 -15.14 -17.14
C THR A 291 24.81 -14.56 -18.25
N ASP A 292 23.79 -15.29 -18.69
CA ASP A 292 22.79 -14.75 -19.62
C ASP A 292 22.08 -13.55 -18.98
N PRO A 293 22.16 -12.33 -19.57
CA PRO A 293 21.48 -11.15 -19.04
C PRO A 293 19.95 -11.30 -18.92
N SER A 294 19.32 -12.26 -19.60
CA SER A 294 17.89 -12.58 -19.43
C SER A 294 17.55 -13.22 -18.07
N SER A 295 18.56 -13.67 -17.34
CA SER A 295 18.43 -14.20 -15.97
C SER A 295 18.76 -13.17 -14.90
N LEU A 296 19.24 -11.98 -15.27
CA LEU A 296 19.62 -10.94 -14.33
C LEU A 296 18.51 -9.88 -14.22
N LEU A 297 18.10 -9.61 -12.99
CA LEU A 297 17.04 -8.68 -12.66
C LEU A 297 17.56 -7.61 -11.69
N VAL A 298 16.91 -6.45 -11.66
CA VAL A 298 17.31 -5.33 -10.81
C VAL A 298 16.10 -4.68 -10.15
N GLN A 299 16.29 -4.29 -8.89
CA GLN A 299 15.47 -3.28 -8.23
C GLN A 299 16.24 -1.95 -8.32
N ASP A 300 15.94 -1.11 -9.31
CA ASP A 300 16.71 0.09 -9.63
C ASP A 300 16.10 1.34 -8.97
N CYS A 301 16.79 1.91 -7.97
CA CYS A 301 16.43 3.20 -7.35
C CYS A 301 17.41 4.34 -7.69
N ARG A 302 18.25 4.21 -8.74
CA ARG A 302 19.18 5.27 -9.18
C ARG A 302 18.49 6.60 -9.46
N TYR A 303 17.22 6.54 -9.82
CA TYR A 303 16.41 7.71 -10.16
C TYR A 303 16.02 8.57 -8.95
N PHE A 304 16.19 8.13 -7.70
CA PHE A 304 15.70 8.84 -6.51
C PHE A 304 16.22 10.28 -6.42
N ARG A 305 17.52 10.50 -6.61
CA ARG A 305 18.10 11.86 -6.59
C ARG A 305 17.52 12.75 -7.69
N LYS A 306 17.36 12.20 -8.89
CA LYS A 306 16.71 12.90 -10.02
C LYS A 306 15.25 13.22 -9.69
N ALA A 307 14.53 12.29 -9.08
CA ALA A 307 13.11 12.46 -8.73
C ALA A 307 12.87 13.59 -7.74
N VAL A 308 13.80 13.78 -6.80
CA VAL A 308 13.71 14.81 -5.76
C VAL A 308 14.51 16.09 -6.06
N GLY A 309 15.14 16.18 -7.23
CA GLY A 309 15.99 17.31 -7.61
C GLY A 309 17.25 17.49 -6.75
N ALA A 310 17.71 16.43 -6.08
CA ALA A 310 18.92 16.45 -5.26
C ALA A 310 20.19 16.43 -6.14
N GLY A 311 21.27 17.00 -5.62
CA GLY A 311 22.59 16.89 -6.26
C GLY A 311 23.06 15.42 -6.34
N PRO A 312 23.89 15.04 -7.33
CA PRO A 312 24.28 13.64 -7.55
C PRO A 312 25.07 13.01 -6.37
N ASN A 313 25.73 13.83 -5.56
CA ASN A 313 26.45 13.42 -4.35
C ASN A 313 25.77 13.91 -3.06
N GLU A 314 24.59 14.53 -3.17
CA GLU A 314 23.86 15.00 -2.00
C GLU A 314 23.42 13.81 -1.15
N GLU A 315 23.60 13.96 0.16
CA GLU A 315 23.11 13.00 1.14
C GLU A 315 21.60 13.23 1.33
N LEU A 316 20.81 12.17 1.14
CA LEU A 316 19.37 12.22 1.36
C LEU A 316 19.11 12.08 2.86
N HIS A 317 19.14 13.23 3.56
CA HIS A 317 19.03 13.31 5.02
C HIS A 317 18.03 14.39 5.43
N HIS A 318 17.31 14.12 6.51
CA HIS A 318 16.49 15.11 7.18
C HIS A 318 16.37 14.83 8.68
N LYS A 319 16.26 15.91 9.46
CA LYS A 319 15.92 15.89 10.87
C LYS A 319 14.66 16.72 11.09
N GLU A 320 13.56 16.04 11.39
CA GLU A 320 12.32 16.69 11.77
C GLU A 320 12.43 17.30 13.18
N PRO A 321 11.72 18.41 13.50
CA PRO A 321 11.80 19.04 14.81
C PRO A 321 11.42 18.11 15.98
N SER A 322 10.53 17.15 15.74
CA SER A 322 10.05 16.17 16.73
C SER A 322 10.70 14.78 16.59
N SER A 323 11.78 14.66 15.82
CA SER A 323 12.48 13.39 15.58
C SER A 323 14.00 13.57 15.59
N ASP A 324 14.71 12.45 15.45
CA ASP A 324 16.16 12.41 15.30
C ASP A 324 16.57 12.38 13.83
N ASP A 325 17.87 12.54 13.58
CA ASP A 325 18.46 12.44 12.24
C ASP A 325 18.09 11.12 11.56
N SER A 326 17.58 11.21 10.34
CA SER A 326 17.12 10.08 9.54
C SER A 326 17.62 10.21 8.10
N TRP A 327 17.94 9.09 7.47
CA TRP A 327 18.51 9.05 6.13
C TRP A 327 17.68 8.15 5.21
N ALA A 328 17.41 8.64 4.01
CA ALA A 328 17.00 7.82 2.88
C ALA A 328 18.23 7.36 2.09
N CYS A 329 18.04 6.39 1.19
CA CYS A 329 19.08 5.94 0.27
C CYS A 329 18.48 5.57 -1.09
N ALA A 330 19.31 5.63 -2.13
CA ALA A 330 18.98 5.25 -3.50
C ALA A 330 19.58 3.89 -3.84
N ALA A 331 19.19 2.83 -3.13
CA ALA A 331 19.79 1.52 -3.25
C ALA A 331 19.49 0.84 -4.60
N VAL A 332 20.43 0.05 -5.09
CA VAL A 332 20.26 -0.74 -6.31
C VAL A 332 20.60 -2.18 -6.00
N THR A 333 19.66 -3.09 -6.21
CA THR A 333 19.84 -4.52 -5.91
C THR A 333 19.84 -5.34 -7.18
N LEU A 334 20.93 -6.04 -7.45
CA LEU A 334 21.06 -7.02 -8.53
C LEU A 334 20.62 -8.39 -8.03
N PHE A 335 19.81 -9.08 -8.82
CA PHE A 335 19.37 -10.44 -8.59
C PHE A 335 19.67 -11.34 -9.78
N GLN A 336 19.80 -12.64 -9.53
CA GLN A 336 19.81 -13.69 -10.54
C GLN A 336 18.58 -14.59 -10.34
N LEU A 337 17.79 -14.76 -11.40
CA LEU A 337 16.67 -15.69 -11.45
C LEU A 337 17.14 -17.04 -12.01
N HIS A 338 17.21 -18.04 -11.15
CA HIS A 338 17.67 -19.38 -11.51
C HIS A 338 16.59 -20.17 -12.26
N PRO A 339 16.97 -21.17 -13.09
CA PRO A 339 16.01 -21.99 -13.85
C PRO A 339 14.98 -22.74 -13.00
N ASP A 340 15.30 -23.00 -11.73
CA ASP A 340 14.39 -23.64 -10.78
C ASP A 340 13.42 -22.66 -10.11
N GLY A 341 13.45 -21.38 -10.47
CA GLY A 341 12.55 -20.33 -9.99
C GLY A 341 13.05 -19.56 -8.78
N LYS A 342 14.22 -19.89 -8.22
CA LYS A 342 14.78 -19.17 -7.08
C LYS A 342 15.39 -17.84 -7.52
N LEU A 343 14.95 -16.75 -6.89
CA LEU A 343 15.55 -15.44 -7.05
C LEU A 343 16.65 -15.25 -6.01
N HIS A 344 17.89 -15.03 -6.44
CA HIS A 344 19.05 -14.88 -5.57
C HIS A 344 19.58 -13.45 -5.60
N PRO A 345 19.76 -12.77 -4.46
CA PRO A 345 20.38 -11.45 -4.43
C PRO A 345 21.90 -11.56 -4.60
N VAL A 346 22.44 -10.89 -5.60
CA VAL A 346 23.84 -10.98 -6.03
C VAL A 346 24.68 -9.83 -5.49
N ALA A 347 24.20 -8.59 -5.64
CA ALA A 347 24.94 -7.40 -5.22
C ALA A 347 23.98 -6.29 -4.82
N ILE A 348 24.42 -5.44 -3.89
CA ILE A 348 23.67 -4.27 -3.46
C ILE A 348 24.59 -3.04 -3.47
N VAL A 349 24.15 -2.00 -4.15
CA VAL A 349 24.64 -0.63 -3.96
C VAL A 349 23.82 -0.02 -2.83
N CYS A 350 24.42 0.32 -1.69
CA CYS A 350 23.69 0.84 -0.53
C CYS A 350 23.01 2.19 -0.83
N ASP A 351 23.71 3.07 -1.56
CA ASP A 351 23.21 4.37 -2.01
C ASP A 351 23.91 4.76 -3.30
N TYR A 352 23.22 4.64 -4.43
CA TYR A 352 23.80 4.92 -5.74
C TYR A 352 23.93 6.42 -5.97
N ARG A 353 25.17 6.89 -6.14
CA ARG A 353 25.52 8.29 -6.40
C ARG A 353 25.70 8.55 -7.90
N VAL A 354 26.86 9.06 -8.31
CA VAL A 354 27.16 9.30 -9.74
C VAL A 354 27.30 7.97 -10.48
N ASN A 355 27.99 7.02 -9.84
CA ASN A 355 28.31 5.68 -10.30
C ASN A 355 28.72 4.81 -9.10
N MET A 356 28.86 3.51 -9.31
CA MET A 356 29.31 2.52 -8.32
C MET A 356 30.70 2.84 -7.77
N ALA A 357 31.58 3.49 -8.54
CA ALA A 357 32.92 3.89 -8.07
C ALA A 357 32.87 4.91 -6.93
N SER A 358 31.82 5.72 -6.93
CA SER A 358 31.54 6.74 -5.93
C SER A 358 30.52 6.28 -4.87
N SER A 359 30.12 5.01 -4.90
CA SER A 359 29.09 4.43 -4.03
C SER A 359 29.67 3.29 -3.19
N VAL A 360 28.94 2.86 -2.16
CA VAL A 360 29.28 1.64 -1.42
C VAL A 360 28.56 0.46 -2.05
N VAL A 361 29.33 -0.48 -2.61
CA VAL A 361 28.82 -1.68 -3.26
C VAL A 361 29.36 -2.91 -2.55
N ILE A 362 28.48 -3.88 -2.29
CA ILE A 362 28.84 -5.17 -1.70
C ILE A 362 28.24 -6.29 -2.55
N PHE A 363 29.05 -7.33 -2.81
CA PHE A 363 28.61 -8.56 -3.44
C PHE A 363 28.35 -9.63 -2.40
N ASN A 364 27.32 -10.44 -2.62
CA ASN A 364 26.93 -11.53 -1.73
C ASN A 364 28.06 -12.57 -1.66
N GLN A 365 28.36 -13.07 -0.46
CA GLN A 365 29.31 -14.17 -0.29
C GLN A 365 28.76 -15.49 -0.83
N ARG A 366 27.43 -15.66 -0.80
CA ARG A 366 26.72 -16.80 -1.40
C ARG A 366 26.52 -16.54 -2.88
N ARG A 367 26.94 -17.47 -3.72
CA ARG A 367 26.84 -17.38 -5.18
C ARG A 367 25.58 -18.05 -5.72
N LEU A 368 25.09 -19.07 -5.01
CA LEU A 368 23.92 -19.83 -5.40
C LEU A 368 22.88 -19.89 -4.27
N PRO A 369 21.58 -20.02 -4.60
CA PRO A 369 20.53 -20.26 -3.61
C PRO A 369 20.79 -21.48 -2.73
N SER A 370 21.50 -22.49 -3.27
CA SER A 370 21.84 -23.74 -2.59
C SER A 370 23.06 -23.65 -1.68
N ASP A 371 23.82 -22.55 -1.71
CA ASP A 371 24.98 -22.40 -0.84
C ASP A 371 24.56 -22.39 0.64
N PRO A 372 25.43 -22.81 1.58
CA PRO A 372 25.08 -22.83 3.00
C PRO A 372 24.55 -21.48 3.51
N THR A 373 23.54 -21.54 4.39
CA THR A 373 22.85 -20.35 4.95
C THR A 373 23.25 -20.03 6.38
N ASP A 374 24.09 -20.86 7.01
CA ASP A 374 24.50 -20.79 8.42
C ASP A 374 25.18 -19.47 8.80
N ARG A 375 25.80 -18.79 7.82
CA ARG A 375 26.48 -17.50 8.05
C ARG A 375 25.61 -16.28 7.88
N GLN A 376 24.40 -16.41 7.31
CA GLN A 376 23.56 -15.25 6.99
C GLN A 376 23.14 -14.44 8.21
N GLU A 377 22.97 -15.10 9.37
CA GLU A 377 22.62 -14.40 10.61
C GLU A 377 23.71 -13.43 11.06
N SER A 378 24.97 -13.82 10.88
CA SER A 378 26.16 -13.08 11.33
C SER A 378 26.85 -12.25 10.24
N ASP A 379 26.35 -12.29 9.00
CA ASP A 379 26.81 -11.44 7.90
C ASP A 379 26.22 -10.03 7.98
N TRP A 380 26.66 -9.29 9.01
CA TRP A 380 26.18 -7.94 9.30
C TRP A 380 26.39 -6.92 8.17
N PRO A 381 27.52 -6.92 7.43
CA PRO A 381 27.69 -6.05 6.26
C PRO A 381 26.60 -6.29 5.21
N TRP A 382 26.32 -7.57 4.89
CA TRP A 382 25.29 -7.91 3.90
C TRP A 382 23.88 -7.65 4.41
N ARG A 383 23.60 -7.93 5.69
CA ARG A 383 22.32 -7.60 6.32
C ARG A 383 22.05 -6.08 6.31
N TYR A 384 23.07 -5.27 6.58
CA TYR A 384 22.96 -3.81 6.49
C TYR A 384 22.66 -3.36 5.06
N ALA A 385 23.34 -3.91 4.05
CA ALA A 385 23.06 -3.58 2.66
C ALA A 385 21.62 -3.96 2.24
N LYS A 386 21.12 -5.13 2.67
CA LYS A 386 19.71 -5.49 2.51
C LYS A 386 18.78 -4.49 3.20
N THR A 387 19.13 -3.99 4.39
CA THR A 387 18.37 -2.94 5.05
C THR A 387 18.33 -1.64 4.24
N CYS A 388 19.43 -1.21 3.61
CA CYS A 388 19.41 -0.07 2.68
C CYS A 388 18.42 -0.32 1.51
N ALA A 389 18.48 -1.51 0.90
CA ALA A 389 17.55 -1.89 -0.16
C ALA A 389 16.09 -1.86 0.30
N GLN A 390 15.80 -2.33 1.52
CA GLN A 390 14.46 -2.30 2.10
C GLN A 390 13.97 -0.88 2.40
N VAL A 391 14.86 0.06 2.80
CA VAL A 391 14.53 1.48 2.96
C VAL A 391 14.12 2.10 1.62
N SER A 392 14.92 1.88 0.57
CA SER A 392 14.58 2.37 -0.77
C SER A 392 13.27 1.75 -1.27
N ASP A 393 13.07 0.45 -1.04
CA ASP A 393 11.85 -0.22 -1.44
C ASP A 393 10.63 0.28 -0.63
N TRP A 394 10.76 0.60 0.65
CA TRP A 394 9.68 1.20 1.44
C TRP A 394 9.26 2.55 0.83
N ILE A 395 10.22 3.43 0.49
CA ILE A 395 9.93 4.74 -0.12
C ILE A 395 9.28 4.56 -1.50
N ARG A 396 9.83 3.68 -2.34
CA ARG A 396 9.28 3.41 -3.68
C ARG A 396 7.89 2.78 -3.59
N HIS A 397 7.70 1.84 -2.66
CA HIS A 397 6.44 1.16 -2.42
C HIS A 397 5.38 2.12 -1.92
N GLU A 398 5.56 2.75 -0.76
CA GLU A 398 4.51 3.55 -0.14
C GLU A 398 4.21 4.83 -0.93
N ILE A 399 5.24 5.54 -1.39
CA ILE A 399 5.05 6.84 -2.02
C ILE A 399 4.83 6.68 -3.52
N GLY A 400 5.67 5.89 -4.19
CA GLY A 400 5.58 5.70 -5.64
C GLY A 400 4.45 4.77 -6.04
N VAL A 401 4.47 3.53 -5.58
CA VAL A 401 3.57 2.48 -6.06
C VAL A 401 2.17 2.59 -5.44
N HIS A 402 2.09 2.65 -4.11
CA HIS A 402 0.83 2.65 -3.38
C HIS A 402 0.14 4.02 -3.51
N LEU A 403 0.68 5.07 -2.88
CA LEU A 403 0.06 6.39 -2.90
C LEU A 403 -0.09 6.97 -4.31
N THR A 404 0.97 6.94 -5.11
CA THR A 404 0.93 7.65 -6.41
C THR A 404 0.26 6.82 -7.49
N ARG A 405 0.75 5.60 -7.77
CA ARG A 405 0.24 4.78 -8.89
C ARG A 405 -1.12 4.13 -8.62
N ALA A 406 -1.53 3.95 -7.36
CA ALA A 406 -2.90 3.56 -7.04
C ALA A 406 -3.79 4.79 -6.84
N HIS A 407 -3.64 5.50 -5.72
CA HIS A 407 -4.61 6.52 -5.33
C HIS A 407 -4.63 7.75 -6.24
N MET A 408 -3.49 8.36 -6.54
CA MET A 408 -3.46 9.64 -7.27
C MET A 408 -3.77 9.49 -8.76
N ILE A 409 -3.30 8.41 -9.39
CA ILE A 409 -3.67 8.07 -10.77
C ILE A 409 -5.17 7.81 -10.86
N GLU A 410 -5.72 6.97 -9.97
CA GLU A 410 -7.15 6.65 -10.00
C GLU A 410 -8.02 7.88 -9.75
N GLU A 411 -7.67 8.73 -8.77
CA GLU A 411 -8.41 9.98 -8.52
C GLU A 411 -8.43 10.92 -9.73
N SER A 412 -7.32 11.03 -10.46
CA SER A 412 -7.29 11.82 -11.68
C SER A 412 -8.25 11.27 -12.74
N LEU A 413 -8.37 9.94 -12.86
CA LEU A 413 -9.34 9.28 -13.74
C LEU A 413 -10.79 9.47 -13.26
N ILE A 414 -11.05 9.38 -11.96
CA ILE A 414 -12.37 9.61 -11.37
C ILE A 414 -12.84 11.02 -11.70
N VAL A 415 -12.01 12.02 -11.43
CA VAL A 415 -12.35 13.43 -11.71
C VAL A 415 -12.60 13.65 -13.20
N ALA A 416 -11.73 13.12 -14.08
CA ALA A 416 -11.93 13.23 -15.53
C ALA A 416 -13.27 12.62 -15.95
N THR A 417 -13.56 11.41 -15.48
CA THR A 417 -14.76 10.67 -15.87
C THR A 417 -16.03 11.37 -15.39
N HIS A 418 -16.02 11.91 -14.18
CA HIS A 418 -17.14 12.70 -13.67
C HIS A 418 -17.40 13.98 -14.49
N ARG A 419 -16.36 14.56 -15.09
CA ARG A 419 -16.45 15.80 -15.89
C ARG A 419 -16.82 15.57 -17.35
N THR A 420 -16.57 14.40 -17.91
CA THR A 420 -16.76 14.13 -19.35
C THR A 420 -17.82 13.08 -19.65
N ILE A 421 -18.03 12.09 -18.79
CA ILE A 421 -18.94 10.97 -19.06
C ILE A 421 -20.26 11.10 -18.27
N PRO A 422 -21.43 11.14 -18.94
CA PRO A 422 -22.73 11.14 -18.27
C PRO A 422 -23.00 9.87 -17.44
N MET A 423 -23.77 9.98 -16.36
CA MET A 423 -24.06 8.85 -15.45
C MET A 423 -24.76 7.65 -16.12
N ASN A 424 -25.51 7.88 -17.19
CA ASN A 424 -26.22 6.84 -17.92
C ASN A 424 -25.35 6.11 -18.96
N HIS A 425 -24.14 6.63 -19.25
CA HIS A 425 -23.20 6.09 -20.21
C HIS A 425 -22.61 4.76 -19.73
N ILE A 426 -22.33 3.82 -20.65
CA ILE A 426 -21.85 2.47 -20.31
C ILE A 426 -20.52 2.49 -19.55
N VAL A 427 -19.59 3.36 -19.95
CA VAL A 427 -18.28 3.52 -19.26
C VAL A 427 -18.46 4.01 -17.82
N TYR A 428 -19.38 4.94 -17.57
CA TYR A 428 -19.63 5.42 -16.21
C TYR A 428 -20.18 4.31 -15.32
N LYS A 429 -21.16 3.56 -15.82
CA LYS A 429 -21.77 2.43 -15.10
C LYS A 429 -20.78 1.31 -14.79
N LEU A 430 -19.79 1.11 -15.68
CA LEU A 430 -18.73 0.13 -15.47
C LEU A 430 -17.76 0.56 -14.38
N LEU A 431 -17.43 1.86 -14.28
CA LEU A 431 -16.37 2.35 -13.41
C LEU A 431 -16.85 2.82 -12.04
N GLU A 432 -18.03 3.44 -11.95
CA GLU A 432 -18.54 4.05 -10.71
C GLU A 432 -18.55 3.11 -9.48
N PRO A 433 -18.90 1.81 -9.60
CA PRO A 433 -18.83 0.87 -8.48
C PRO A 433 -17.42 0.69 -7.89
N HIS A 434 -16.38 1.00 -8.66
CA HIS A 434 -14.97 0.82 -8.30
C HIS A 434 -14.33 2.07 -7.67
N TRP A 435 -15.11 3.13 -7.41
CA TRP A 435 -14.62 4.40 -6.86
C TRP A 435 -15.18 4.75 -5.49
N TYR A 436 -15.99 3.85 -4.92
CA TYR A 436 -16.64 4.07 -3.64
C TYR A 436 -15.60 4.42 -2.56
N LYS A 437 -15.77 5.60 -1.95
CA LYS A 437 -14.94 6.23 -0.90
C LYS A 437 -13.55 6.72 -1.31
N THR A 438 -13.13 6.49 -2.54
CA THR A 438 -11.74 6.77 -2.94
C THR A 438 -11.38 8.26 -2.83
N LEU A 439 -12.30 9.18 -3.18
CA LEU A 439 -11.98 10.61 -3.20
C LEU A 439 -11.87 11.20 -1.78
N SER A 440 -12.79 10.85 -0.88
CA SER A 440 -12.75 11.32 0.52
C SER A 440 -11.54 10.77 1.27
N LEU A 441 -11.17 9.50 1.05
CA LEU A 441 -9.95 8.90 1.61
C LEU A 441 -8.69 9.62 1.12
N ASN A 442 -8.59 9.87 -0.18
CA ASN A 442 -7.42 10.56 -0.74
C ASN A 442 -7.28 11.99 -0.19
N ALA A 443 -8.39 12.70 -0.01
CA ALA A 443 -8.39 14.02 0.63
C ALA A 443 -7.92 13.96 2.09
N ALA A 444 -8.40 12.98 2.87
CA ALA A 444 -7.94 12.74 4.22
C ALA A 444 -6.42 12.46 4.28
N ALA A 445 -5.91 11.59 3.39
CA ALA A 445 -4.50 11.24 3.32
C ALA A 445 -3.61 12.45 2.97
N ARG A 446 -4.02 13.29 2.02
CA ARG A 446 -3.30 14.52 1.65
C ARG A 446 -3.19 15.53 2.80
N SER A 447 -4.24 15.64 3.60
CA SER A 447 -4.32 16.58 4.72
C SER A 447 -3.68 16.07 6.01
N THR A 448 -3.57 14.75 6.17
CA THR A 448 -3.15 14.13 7.44
C THR A 448 -1.98 13.17 7.28
N LEU A 449 -2.17 11.98 6.68
CA LEU A 449 -1.15 10.93 6.61
C LEU A 449 0.19 11.42 6.06
N VAL A 450 0.19 12.04 4.88
CA VAL A 450 1.42 12.48 4.22
C VAL A 450 2.16 13.55 5.05
N PRO A 451 1.53 14.69 5.39
CA PRO A 451 2.23 15.78 6.10
C PRO A 451 2.47 15.51 7.59
N GLN A 452 1.69 14.65 8.25
CA GLN A 452 1.77 14.44 9.71
C GLN A 452 2.41 13.11 10.11
N ILE A 453 2.51 12.13 9.20
CA ILE A 453 3.10 10.81 9.49
C ILE A 453 4.22 10.46 8.51
N ILE A 454 3.95 10.37 7.20
CA ILE A 454 4.93 9.89 6.20
C ILE A 454 6.16 10.80 6.15
N LYS A 455 5.94 12.12 6.17
CA LYS A 455 7.01 13.12 6.24
C LYS A 455 7.98 12.87 7.42
N ASP A 456 7.47 12.43 8.57
CA ASP A 456 8.30 12.14 9.75
C ASP A 456 9.06 10.80 9.67
N LEU A 457 8.72 9.92 8.71
CA LEU A 457 9.25 8.56 8.62
C LEU A 457 10.37 8.38 7.61
N VAL A 458 10.38 9.15 6.52
CA VAL A 458 11.14 8.79 5.30
C VAL A 458 12.58 9.28 5.23
N GLY A 459 13.03 10.10 6.19
CA GLY A 459 14.38 10.68 6.15
C GLY A 459 14.66 11.60 4.94
N LEU A 460 13.61 12.02 4.22
CA LEU A 460 13.68 13.00 3.13
C LEU A 460 13.24 14.37 3.63
N LYS A 461 13.81 15.43 3.05
CA LYS A 461 13.30 16.79 3.24
C LYS A 461 11.82 16.84 2.78
N PRO A 462 10.95 17.64 3.42
CA PRO A 462 9.54 17.72 3.02
C PRO A 462 9.35 18.05 1.54
N ASP A 463 10.13 18.99 1.00
CA ASP A 463 10.05 19.35 -0.43
C ASP A 463 10.51 18.20 -1.35
N TYR A 464 11.42 17.34 -0.90
CA TYR A 464 11.86 16.16 -1.64
C TYR A 464 10.79 15.08 -1.67
N LEU A 465 10.08 14.87 -0.57
CA LEU A 465 8.93 13.97 -0.53
C LEU A 465 7.87 14.37 -1.57
N TYR A 466 7.46 15.64 -1.59
CA TYR A 466 6.47 16.11 -2.57
C TYR A 466 6.99 16.08 -4.02
N GLN A 467 8.27 16.34 -4.24
CA GLN A 467 8.89 16.18 -5.56
C GLN A 467 8.92 14.71 -6.01
N PHE A 468 9.16 13.77 -5.10
CA PHE A 468 9.12 12.34 -5.39
C PHE A 468 7.72 11.91 -5.85
N ILE A 469 6.68 12.29 -5.11
CA ILE A 469 5.27 12.05 -5.49
C ILE A 469 5.00 12.60 -6.89
N ARG A 470 5.39 13.85 -7.13
CA ARG A 470 5.22 14.51 -8.43
C ARG A 470 5.94 13.76 -9.54
N TYR A 471 7.19 13.35 -9.32
CA TYR A 471 7.98 12.63 -10.31
C TYR A 471 7.35 11.29 -10.66
N GLU A 472 6.90 10.53 -9.66
CA GLU A 472 6.24 9.23 -9.87
C GLU A 472 4.95 9.38 -10.70
N PHE A 473 4.16 10.42 -10.44
CA PHE A 473 2.94 10.70 -11.19
C PHE A 473 3.24 11.09 -12.64
N GLU A 474 4.16 12.05 -12.85
CA GLU A 474 4.46 12.57 -14.20
C GLU A 474 5.20 11.54 -15.08
N ASN A 475 5.83 10.53 -14.49
CA ASN A 475 6.50 9.45 -15.21
C ASN A 475 5.68 8.14 -15.22
N PHE A 476 4.44 8.16 -14.73
CA PHE A 476 3.55 7.02 -14.87
C PHE A 476 3.08 6.87 -16.32
N ASP A 477 3.43 5.75 -16.95
CA ASP A 477 2.95 5.41 -18.29
C ASP A 477 1.72 4.51 -18.19
N PHE A 478 0.54 5.11 -18.38
CA PHE A 478 -0.76 4.44 -18.27
C PHE A 478 -0.87 3.19 -19.17
N VAL A 479 -0.51 3.29 -20.45
CA VAL A 479 -0.64 2.16 -21.39
C VAL A 479 0.43 1.11 -21.15
N GLN A 480 1.67 1.51 -20.86
CA GLN A 480 2.72 0.55 -20.54
C GLN A 480 2.56 -0.10 -19.17
N SER A 481 1.63 0.40 -18.33
CA SER A 481 1.30 -0.19 -17.03
C SER A 481 0.16 -1.21 -17.11
N TYR A 482 -0.47 -1.42 -18.27
CA TYR A 482 -1.36 -2.56 -18.47
C TYR A 482 -0.60 -3.86 -18.19
N ILE A 483 -1.17 -4.81 -17.45
CA ILE A 483 -0.43 -6.00 -16.98
C ILE A 483 0.39 -6.70 -18.09
N PRO A 484 -0.16 -6.96 -19.30
CA PRO A 484 0.63 -7.59 -20.35
C PRO A 484 1.78 -6.71 -20.89
N ASN A 485 1.62 -5.39 -20.88
CA ASN A 485 2.64 -4.44 -21.32
C ASN A 485 3.71 -4.27 -20.25
N ASP A 486 3.31 -4.15 -18.99
CA ASP A 486 4.19 -4.00 -17.84
C ASP A 486 5.14 -5.19 -17.71
N LEU A 487 4.60 -6.42 -17.70
CA LEU A 487 5.41 -7.64 -17.62
C LEU A 487 6.41 -7.72 -18.76
N LYS A 488 5.97 -7.46 -19.99
CA LYS A 488 6.84 -7.47 -21.17
C LYS A 488 7.95 -6.42 -21.07
N ARG A 489 7.60 -5.19 -20.67
CA ARG A 489 8.54 -4.07 -20.49
C ARG A 489 9.60 -4.40 -19.45
N ARG A 490 9.18 -4.99 -18.33
CA ARG A 490 10.08 -5.42 -17.24
C ARG A 490 10.88 -6.68 -17.57
N GLY A 491 10.64 -7.32 -18.72
CA GLY A 491 11.41 -8.47 -19.21
C GLY A 491 10.88 -9.83 -18.77
N PHE A 492 9.61 -9.92 -18.38
CA PHE A 492 8.91 -11.16 -18.04
C PHE A 492 7.97 -11.61 -19.17
N PRO A 493 7.65 -12.90 -19.28
CA PRO A 493 6.57 -13.36 -20.12
C PRO A 493 5.25 -12.73 -19.67
N ASN A 494 4.42 -12.36 -20.64
CA ASN A 494 3.17 -11.64 -20.41
C ASN A 494 1.93 -12.48 -20.74
N THR A 495 2.07 -13.81 -20.76
CA THR A 495 0.99 -14.78 -20.99
C THR A 495 1.08 -15.90 -19.97
N ALA A 496 -0.06 -16.55 -19.67
CA ALA A 496 -0.09 -17.70 -18.77
C ALA A 496 0.83 -18.84 -19.25
N GLN A 497 0.87 -19.10 -20.56
CA GLN A 497 1.77 -20.10 -21.14
C GLN A 497 3.25 -19.74 -20.92
N GLY A 498 3.63 -18.48 -21.13
CA GLY A 498 5.01 -18.05 -20.90
C GLY A 498 5.42 -18.12 -19.42
N LEU A 499 4.51 -17.80 -18.51
CA LEU A 499 4.74 -17.89 -17.06
C LEU A 499 4.59 -19.32 -16.48
N SER A 500 4.28 -20.31 -17.32
CA SER A 500 4.22 -21.72 -16.91
C SER A 500 5.61 -22.36 -16.77
N ASP A 501 6.65 -21.73 -17.30
CA ASP A 501 8.04 -22.15 -17.11
C ASP A 501 8.39 -22.19 -15.61
N ALA A 502 9.10 -23.24 -15.20
CA ALA A 502 9.54 -23.45 -13.82
C ALA A 502 10.34 -22.26 -13.27
N LYS A 503 11.03 -21.51 -14.12
CA LYS A 503 11.76 -20.29 -13.79
C LYS A 503 10.87 -19.20 -13.19
N TYR A 504 9.56 -19.20 -13.43
CA TYR A 504 8.63 -18.18 -12.91
C TYR A 504 7.68 -18.72 -11.84
N LYS A 505 7.89 -19.95 -11.34
CA LYS A 505 6.97 -20.59 -10.38
C LYS A 505 6.79 -19.79 -9.07
N ASN A 506 7.83 -19.07 -8.62
CA ASN A 506 7.79 -18.24 -7.42
C ASN A 506 7.30 -16.81 -7.68
N TYR A 507 7.02 -16.42 -8.93
CA TYR A 507 6.48 -15.10 -9.26
C TYR A 507 4.94 -15.11 -9.30
N ALA A 508 4.32 -15.48 -8.17
CA ALA A 508 2.88 -15.68 -8.07
C ALA A 508 2.06 -14.42 -8.42
N TYR A 509 2.56 -13.22 -8.08
CA TYR A 509 1.93 -11.95 -8.49
C TYR A 509 1.72 -11.88 -10.01
N ALA A 510 2.77 -12.13 -10.80
CA ALA A 510 2.69 -12.04 -12.26
C ALA A 510 1.70 -13.06 -12.84
N LYS A 511 1.73 -14.30 -12.34
CA LYS A 511 0.82 -15.38 -12.76
C LYS A 511 -0.63 -15.00 -12.46
N ASN A 512 -0.91 -14.62 -11.22
CA ASN A 512 -2.26 -14.26 -10.79
C ASN A 512 -2.77 -13.00 -11.51
N MET A 513 -1.92 -12.00 -11.74
CA MET A 513 -2.30 -10.76 -12.43
C MET A 513 -2.62 -10.96 -13.91
N VAL A 514 -1.93 -11.85 -14.62
CA VAL A 514 -2.27 -12.15 -16.03
C VAL A 514 -3.68 -12.74 -16.12
N SER A 515 -4.02 -13.67 -15.24
CA SER A 515 -5.34 -14.31 -15.22
C SER A 515 -6.43 -13.34 -14.74
N MET A 516 -6.16 -12.55 -13.69
CA MET A 516 -7.09 -11.51 -13.20
C MET A 516 -7.35 -10.43 -14.27
N TRP A 517 -6.30 -9.91 -14.91
CA TRP A 517 -6.43 -8.94 -16.00
C TRP A 517 -7.29 -9.47 -17.13
N SER A 518 -7.06 -10.71 -17.55
CA SER A 518 -7.83 -11.35 -18.62
C SER A 518 -9.32 -11.50 -18.25
N CYS A 519 -9.60 -11.90 -17.00
CA CYS A 519 -10.94 -12.02 -16.46
C CYS A 519 -11.70 -10.67 -16.44
N ILE A 520 -11.07 -9.62 -15.91
CA ILE A 520 -11.66 -8.27 -15.89
C ILE A 520 -11.85 -7.75 -17.31
N ARG A 521 -10.87 -7.93 -18.19
CA ARG A 521 -10.95 -7.48 -19.59
C ARG A 521 -12.09 -8.16 -20.34
N GLU A 522 -12.31 -9.47 -20.15
CA GLU A 522 -13.44 -10.18 -20.78
C GLU A 522 -14.77 -9.62 -20.29
N TYR A 523 -14.91 -9.40 -18.97
CA TYR A 523 -16.10 -8.77 -18.39
C TYR A 523 -16.36 -7.38 -19.00
N VAL A 524 -15.34 -6.51 -19.02
CA VAL A 524 -15.42 -5.15 -19.59
C VAL A 524 -15.79 -5.19 -21.06
N MET A 525 -15.08 -5.98 -21.88
CA MET A 525 -15.36 -6.10 -23.31
C MET A 525 -16.79 -6.56 -23.57
N THR A 526 -17.27 -7.56 -22.83
CA THR A 526 -18.61 -8.09 -23.01
C THR A 526 -19.68 -7.07 -22.63
N MET A 527 -19.46 -6.30 -21.54
CA MET A 527 -20.33 -5.19 -21.16
C MET A 527 -20.31 -4.06 -22.19
N LEU A 528 -19.14 -3.65 -22.69
CA LEU A 528 -19.05 -2.61 -23.72
C LEU A 528 -19.77 -3.00 -25.01
N ARG A 529 -19.73 -4.28 -25.41
CA ARG A 529 -20.42 -4.81 -26.61
C ARG A 529 -21.95 -4.78 -26.52
N THR A 530 -22.52 -4.65 -25.32
CA THR A 530 -23.96 -4.39 -25.18
C THR A 530 -24.33 -3.05 -25.83
N TYR A 531 -23.42 -2.07 -25.78
CA TYR A 531 -23.57 -0.71 -26.28
C TYR A 531 -22.86 -0.48 -27.63
N TYR A 532 -21.54 -0.67 -27.71
CA TYR A 532 -20.73 -0.45 -28.92
C TYR A 532 -20.69 -1.70 -29.81
N LYS A 533 -21.03 -1.56 -31.09
CA LYS A 533 -21.03 -2.69 -32.05
C LYS A 533 -19.75 -2.79 -32.86
N ASP A 534 -19.05 -1.69 -33.03
CA ASP A 534 -17.80 -1.60 -33.79
C ASP A 534 -16.98 -0.38 -33.32
N ASP A 535 -15.76 -0.26 -33.85
CA ASP A 535 -14.86 0.87 -33.58
C ASP A 535 -15.43 2.22 -34.04
N LYS A 536 -16.30 2.21 -35.07
CA LYS A 536 -16.89 3.42 -35.61
C LYS A 536 -17.80 4.08 -34.58
N MET A 537 -18.57 3.31 -33.82
CA MET A 537 -19.36 3.87 -32.71
C MET A 537 -18.49 4.53 -31.64
N VAL A 538 -17.32 3.96 -31.33
CA VAL A 538 -16.37 4.55 -30.37
C VAL A 538 -15.79 5.86 -30.91
N GLN A 539 -15.41 5.89 -32.19
CA GLN A 539 -14.88 7.11 -32.85
C GLN A 539 -15.91 8.23 -32.94
N GLN A 540 -17.19 7.89 -33.02
CA GLN A 540 -18.30 8.84 -33.07
C GLN A 540 -18.76 9.30 -31.68
N ASP A 541 -18.25 8.69 -30.61
CA ASP A 541 -18.62 9.03 -29.24
C ASP A 541 -17.83 10.22 -28.72
N GLN A 542 -18.49 11.38 -28.69
CA GLN A 542 -17.88 12.61 -28.21
C GLN A 542 -17.45 12.54 -26.74
N TYR A 543 -18.15 11.77 -25.90
CA TYR A 543 -17.79 11.66 -24.49
C TYR A 543 -16.46 10.91 -24.32
N ILE A 544 -16.19 9.88 -25.14
CA ILE A 544 -14.92 9.15 -25.12
C ILE A 544 -13.76 10.00 -25.65
N MET A 545 -13.99 10.77 -26.70
CA MET A 545 -13.00 11.73 -27.21
C MET A 545 -12.67 12.80 -26.17
N ASP A 546 -13.70 13.38 -25.54
CA ASP A 546 -13.54 14.39 -24.48
C ASP A 546 -12.86 13.79 -23.25
N TRP A 547 -13.19 12.57 -22.86
CA TRP A 547 -12.56 11.86 -21.74
C TRP A 547 -11.08 11.62 -21.97
N SER A 548 -10.71 11.11 -23.15
CA SER A 548 -9.30 10.90 -23.51
C SER A 548 -8.51 12.21 -23.40
N LYS A 549 -9.07 13.30 -23.94
CA LYS A 549 -8.45 14.63 -23.86
C LYS A 549 -8.36 15.14 -22.42
N GLU A 550 -9.43 15.02 -21.64
CA GLU A 550 -9.49 15.50 -20.26
C GLU A 550 -8.43 14.82 -19.38
N VAL A 551 -8.29 13.50 -19.48
CA VAL A 551 -7.28 12.72 -18.75
C VAL A 551 -5.86 13.13 -19.17
N GLN A 552 -5.62 13.32 -20.47
CA GLN A 552 -4.31 13.73 -20.99
C GLN A 552 -3.92 15.15 -20.56
N THR A 553 -4.87 16.09 -20.53
CA THR A 553 -4.58 17.51 -20.29
C THR A 553 -4.80 17.92 -18.84
N ASN A 554 -6.04 17.86 -18.34
CA ASN A 554 -6.38 18.36 -17.01
C ASN A 554 -6.07 17.32 -15.93
N GLY A 555 -6.27 16.03 -16.24
CA GLY A 555 -5.81 14.91 -15.42
C GLY A 555 -4.30 14.68 -15.50
N PHE A 556 -3.62 15.28 -16.48
CA PHE A 556 -2.17 15.31 -16.65
C PHE A 556 -1.49 13.94 -16.85
N ILE A 557 -2.27 12.91 -17.21
CA ILE A 557 -1.77 11.58 -17.57
C ILE A 557 -1.55 11.55 -19.08
N LYS A 558 -0.43 12.13 -19.53
CA LYS A 558 -0.13 12.35 -20.95
C LYS A 558 -0.10 11.08 -21.81
N THR A 559 0.20 9.94 -21.19
CA THR A 559 0.28 8.63 -21.86
C THR A 559 -1.07 7.92 -21.94
N PHE A 560 -2.15 8.48 -21.39
CA PHE A 560 -3.49 7.93 -21.54
C PHE A 560 -3.85 7.85 -23.03
N PRO A 561 -4.48 6.77 -23.52
CA PRO A 561 -4.69 6.60 -24.95
C PRO A 561 -5.68 7.63 -25.51
N THR A 562 -5.42 8.10 -26.74
CA THR A 562 -6.49 8.68 -27.57
C THR A 562 -7.32 7.53 -28.13
N ILE A 563 -8.46 7.26 -27.51
CA ILE A 563 -9.27 6.06 -27.78
C ILE A 563 -10.01 6.22 -29.12
N GLY A 564 -9.74 5.30 -30.05
CA GLY A 564 -10.41 5.24 -31.36
C GLY A 564 -10.87 3.83 -31.76
N THR A 565 -10.71 2.84 -30.88
CA THR A 565 -11.14 1.46 -31.10
C THR A 565 -11.77 0.90 -29.83
N LEU A 566 -12.59 -0.13 -29.99
CA LEU A 566 -13.23 -0.82 -28.88
C LEU A 566 -12.22 -1.52 -27.97
N ASP A 567 -11.12 -2.04 -28.52
CA ASP A 567 -10.04 -2.64 -27.74
C ASP A 567 -9.31 -1.59 -26.87
N GLN A 568 -9.01 -0.40 -27.41
CA GLN A 568 -8.40 0.69 -26.62
C GLN A 568 -9.33 1.15 -25.49
N LEU A 569 -10.64 1.25 -25.76
CA LEU A 569 -11.63 1.59 -24.74
C LEU A 569 -11.69 0.51 -23.65
N CYS A 570 -11.74 -0.75 -24.06
CA CYS A 570 -11.75 -1.89 -23.15
C CYS A 570 -10.51 -1.91 -22.27
N ASP A 571 -9.31 -1.73 -22.82
CA ASP A 571 -8.08 -1.75 -22.06
C ASP A 571 -7.98 -0.59 -21.07
N ALA A 572 -8.43 0.61 -21.46
CA ALA A 572 -8.43 1.78 -20.57
C ALA A 572 -9.39 1.60 -19.38
N VAL A 573 -10.60 1.08 -19.63
CA VAL A 573 -11.57 0.75 -18.57
C VAL A 573 -11.06 -0.39 -17.69
N THR A 574 -10.48 -1.44 -18.30
CA THR A 574 -9.86 -2.55 -17.57
C THR A 574 -8.74 -2.04 -16.65
N MET A 575 -7.91 -1.11 -17.11
CA MET A 575 -6.84 -0.55 -16.30
C MET A 575 -7.35 0.22 -15.09
N SER A 576 -8.39 1.04 -15.23
CA SER A 576 -8.98 1.76 -14.08
C SER A 576 -9.54 0.78 -13.04
N ILE A 577 -10.30 -0.24 -13.46
CA ILE A 577 -10.78 -1.30 -12.55
C ILE A 577 -9.60 -2.06 -11.93
N HIS A 578 -8.56 -2.35 -12.71
CA HIS A 578 -7.36 -3.02 -12.24
C HIS A 578 -6.64 -2.23 -11.15
N ILE A 579 -6.45 -0.92 -11.34
CA ILE A 579 -5.83 -0.02 -10.36
C ILE A 579 -6.65 -0.03 -9.06
N ALA A 580 -7.96 0.22 -9.18
CA ALA A 580 -8.86 0.38 -8.04
C ALA A 580 -9.05 -0.89 -7.20
N ALA A 581 -8.98 -2.07 -7.84
CA ALA A 581 -9.28 -3.35 -7.20
C ALA A 581 -8.02 -4.22 -6.99
N PRO A 582 -7.63 -5.10 -7.95
CA PRO A 582 -6.56 -6.08 -7.69
C PRO A 582 -5.18 -5.45 -7.48
N PHE A 583 -4.84 -4.34 -8.16
CA PHE A 583 -3.53 -3.70 -8.00
C PHE A 583 -3.38 -3.12 -6.60
N HIS A 584 -4.31 -2.25 -6.17
CA HIS A 584 -4.33 -1.70 -4.82
C HIS A 584 -4.30 -2.80 -3.76
N THR A 585 -5.17 -3.82 -3.87
CA THR A 585 -5.18 -4.98 -2.96
C THR A 585 -3.79 -5.62 -2.85
N ALA A 586 -3.16 -5.92 -3.98
CA ALA A 586 -1.87 -6.63 -4.03
C ALA A 586 -0.71 -5.83 -3.40
N VAL A 587 -0.74 -4.49 -3.46
CA VAL A 587 0.31 -3.62 -2.90
C VAL A 587 0.01 -3.11 -1.50
N ASN A 588 -1.20 -3.34 -0.98
CA ASN A 588 -1.64 -2.81 0.31
C ASN A 588 -1.82 -3.89 1.40
N TYR A 589 -2.47 -5.01 1.10
CA TYR A 589 -2.98 -5.92 2.14
C TYR A 589 -1.91 -6.73 2.89
N LEU A 590 -0.68 -6.80 2.37
CA LEU A 590 0.46 -7.44 3.03
C LEU A 590 1.39 -6.43 3.74
N GLN A 591 1.01 -5.15 3.81
CA GLN A 591 1.81 -4.13 4.49
C GLN A 591 2.08 -4.49 5.95
N ASN A 592 1.06 -4.85 6.73
CA ASN A 592 1.26 -5.23 8.12
C ASN A 592 2.15 -6.48 8.25
N PHE A 593 1.99 -7.48 7.38
CA PHE A 593 2.86 -8.65 7.37
C PHE A 593 4.35 -8.31 7.13
N TYR A 594 4.66 -7.46 6.14
CA TYR A 594 6.06 -7.16 5.77
C TYR A 594 6.69 -5.99 6.53
N GLN A 595 5.90 -5.04 7.04
CA GLN A 595 6.40 -3.78 7.60
C GLN A 595 6.19 -3.62 9.11
N ALA A 596 5.19 -4.29 9.72
CA ALA A 596 4.95 -4.15 11.15
C ALA A 596 6.12 -4.67 12.01
N PHE A 597 6.88 -5.63 11.48
CA PHE A 597 8.20 -5.96 12.02
C PHE A 597 9.26 -5.04 11.39
N VAL A 598 9.42 -3.86 11.96
CA VAL A 598 10.22 -2.74 11.41
C VAL A 598 11.65 -3.11 11.02
N LEU A 599 12.26 -4.08 11.71
CA LEU A 599 13.60 -4.60 11.40
C LEU A 599 13.70 -5.21 9.98
N ALA A 600 12.61 -5.78 9.47
CA ALA A 600 12.58 -6.40 8.15
C ALA A 600 12.42 -5.38 7.02
N LYS A 601 11.70 -4.28 7.24
CA LYS A 601 11.44 -3.25 6.22
C LYS A 601 11.28 -1.87 6.85
N PRO A 602 12.39 -1.24 7.31
CA PRO A 602 12.33 0.07 7.95
C PRO A 602 12.09 1.18 6.91
N PRO A 603 11.42 2.29 7.27
CA PRO A 603 11.14 3.40 6.35
C PRO A 603 12.35 4.32 6.08
N CYS A 604 13.36 4.28 6.95
CA CYS A 604 14.59 5.06 6.82
C CYS A 604 15.72 4.41 7.63
N LEU A 605 16.95 4.92 7.45
CA LEU A 605 18.09 4.63 8.32
C LEU A 605 18.19 5.65 9.45
N CYS A 606 18.60 5.20 10.63
CA CYS A 606 18.74 5.99 11.86
C CYS A 606 20.19 6.33 12.23
N SER A 607 21.14 5.98 11.36
CA SER A 607 22.52 6.43 11.46
C SER A 607 23.11 6.67 10.07
N LYS A 608 24.16 7.49 10.01
CA LYS A 608 24.87 7.80 8.78
C LYS A 608 25.42 6.52 8.14
N MET A 609 25.27 6.42 6.82
CA MET A 609 25.79 5.31 6.02
C MET A 609 27.33 5.23 6.07
N PRO A 610 27.93 4.05 5.85
CA PRO A 610 29.38 3.91 5.71
C PRO A 610 29.87 4.71 4.51
N GLU A 611 31.07 5.28 4.59
CA GLU A 611 31.63 6.12 3.53
C GLU A 611 32.29 5.31 2.41
N ASN A 612 32.66 4.06 2.71
CA ASN A 612 33.32 3.15 1.78
C ASN A 612 33.10 1.67 2.21
N ILE A 613 33.42 0.75 1.31
CA ILE A 613 33.26 -0.70 1.54
C ILE A 613 34.13 -1.23 2.70
N LYS A 614 35.28 -0.62 2.98
CA LYS A 614 36.14 -1.05 4.11
C LYS A 614 35.49 -0.76 5.46
N ASP A 615 34.67 0.28 5.55
CA ASP A 615 33.91 0.60 6.75
C ASP A 615 32.70 -0.33 6.89
N LEU A 616 31.96 -0.57 5.80
CA LEU A 616 30.84 -1.51 5.79
C LEU A 616 31.28 -2.92 6.18
N ASN A 617 32.42 -3.41 5.68
CA ASN A 617 32.93 -4.75 6.00
C ASN A 617 33.29 -4.95 7.48
N LYS A 618 33.38 -3.88 8.27
CA LYS A 618 33.61 -3.96 9.73
C LYS A 618 32.30 -3.92 10.53
N TYR A 619 31.15 -3.80 9.87
CA TYR A 619 29.88 -3.69 10.56
C TYR A 619 29.61 -4.95 11.37
N THR A 620 29.05 -4.73 12.55
CA THR A 620 28.60 -5.75 13.49
C THR A 620 27.10 -5.58 13.71
N GLU A 621 26.50 -6.47 14.51
CA GLU A 621 25.10 -6.33 14.94
C GLU A 621 24.81 -4.93 15.48
N LYS A 622 25.73 -4.36 16.27
CA LYS A 622 25.59 -3.02 16.85
C LYS A 622 25.42 -1.94 15.77
N ASN A 623 26.13 -2.05 14.65
CA ASN A 623 26.01 -1.08 13.56
C ASN A 623 24.64 -1.16 12.89
N LEU A 624 24.12 -2.37 12.65
CA LEU A 624 22.79 -2.57 12.11
C LEU A 624 21.70 -2.06 13.08
N VAL A 625 21.83 -2.40 14.36
CA VAL A 625 20.92 -1.92 15.42
C VAL A 625 20.87 -0.39 15.48
N ASN A 626 22.02 0.28 15.40
CA ASN A 626 22.10 1.74 15.38
C ASN A 626 21.48 2.37 14.11
N ALA A 627 21.38 1.62 13.02
CA ALA A 627 20.78 2.08 11.77
C ALA A 627 19.26 1.90 11.73
N LEU A 628 18.67 1.26 12.73
CA LEU A 628 17.24 1.03 12.84
C LEU A 628 16.61 1.99 13.88
N PRO A 629 15.28 2.19 13.87
CA PRO A 629 14.59 3.07 14.83
C PRO A 629 14.50 2.49 16.25
N ILE A 630 15.51 1.73 16.66
CA ILE A 630 15.67 1.15 17.99
C ILE A 630 15.96 2.28 18.98
N GLY A 631 15.17 2.34 20.06
CA GLY A 631 15.19 3.44 21.03
C GLY A 631 14.45 4.71 20.59
N ARG A 632 14.03 4.80 19.32
CA ARG A 632 13.28 5.95 18.77
C ARG A 632 11.77 5.69 18.81
N GLN A 633 11.19 5.78 20.00
CA GLN A 633 9.81 5.34 20.28
C GLN A 633 8.76 5.91 19.33
N ARG A 634 8.82 7.21 19.00
CA ARG A 634 7.90 7.85 18.03
C ARG A 634 8.05 7.25 16.64
N GLN A 635 9.27 7.14 16.14
CA GLN A 635 9.54 6.61 14.80
C GLN A 635 9.15 5.13 14.69
N TRP A 636 9.46 4.33 15.71
CA TRP A 636 9.04 2.93 15.79
C TRP A 636 7.51 2.80 15.79
N LEU A 637 6.81 3.58 16.63
CA LEU A 637 5.35 3.60 16.69
C LEU A 637 4.75 3.89 15.32
N LEU A 638 5.19 4.95 14.66
CA LEU A 638 4.67 5.36 13.36
C LEU A 638 4.97 4.32 12.27
N SER A 639 6.14 3.68 12.32
CA SER A 639 6.52 2.61 11.38
C SER A 639 5.62 1.37 11.50
N VAL A 640 5.12 1.07 12.70
CA VAL A 640 4.18 -0.02 12.95
C VAL A 640 2.74 0.42 12.66
N GLN A 641 2.41 1.69 12.93
CA GLN A 641 1.04 2.19 12.84
C GLN A 641 0.60 2.46 11.40
N ILE A 642 1.48 2.93 10.51
CA ILE A 642 1.15 3.13 9.09
C ILE A 642 0.61 1.85 8.44
N PRO A 643 1.34 0.72 8.44
CA PRO A 643 0.82 -0.49 7.81
C PRO A 643 -0.46 -0.99 8.51
N TRP A 644 -0.59 -0.80 9.83
CA TRP A 644 -1.82 -1.11 10.55
C TRP A 644 -3.02 -0.28 10.07
N LEU A 645 -2.83 1.03 9.85
CA LEU A 645 -3.88 1.93 9.39
C LEU A 645 -4.28 1.67 7.95
N LEU A 646 -3.36 1.20 7.11
CA LEU A 646 -3.59 1.06 5.67
C LEU A 646 -3.99 -0.36 5.27
N SER A 647 -3.70 -1.39 6.07
CA SER A 647 -3.85 -2.79 5.63
C SER A 647 -5.09 -3.51 6.15
N PHE A 648 -6.16 -2.80 6.55
CA PHE A 648 -7.38 -3.47 7.00
C PHE A 648 -7.96 -4.29 5.85
N LYS A 649 -8.19 -5.58 6.12
CA LYS A 649 -8.91 -6.45 5.21
C LYS A 649 -10.32 -5.89 5.02
N VAL A 650 -10.72 -5.70 3.76
CA VAL A 650 -12.08 -5.26 3.47
C VAL A 650 -13.13 -6.26 3.96
N PRO A 651 -14.28 -5.75 4.44
CA PRO A 651 -15.45 -6.58 4.67
C PRO A 651 -15.80 -7.43 3.44
N SER A 652 -16.27 -8.66 3.65
CA SER A 652 -16.56 -9.61 2.56
C SER A 652 -17.60 -9.09 1.56
N ASP A 653 -18.46 -8.16 1.97
CA ASP A 653 -19.46 -7.51 1.12
C ASP A 653 -18.88 -6.46 0.16
N ARG A 654 -17.59 -6.16 0.25
CA ARG A 654 -16.89 -5.15 -0.57
C ARG A 654 -15.80 -5.73 -1.48
N SER A 655 -15.92 -7.00 -1.84
CA SER A 655 -15.02 -7.69 -2.76
C SER A 655 -15.50 -7.69 -4.22
N LEU A 656 -14.59 -7.92 -5.17
CA LEU A 656 -14.94 -8.09 -6.59
C LEU A 656 -15.95 -9.20 -6.82
N ILE A 657 -15.85 -10.30 -6.07
CA ILE A 657 -16.80 -11.40 -6.19
C ILE A 657 -18.20 -11.01 -5.70
N THR A 658 -18.30 -10.23 -4.62
CA THR A 658 -19.58 -9.71 -4.15
C THR A 658 -20.15 -8.69 -5.14
N PHE A 659 -19.31 -7.87 -5.78
CA PHE A 659 -19.74 -6.99 -6.86
C PHE A 659 -20.41 -7.77 -8.00
N ALA A 660 -19.78 -8.84 -8.49
CA ALA A 660 -20.36 -9.67 -9.54
C ALA A 660 -21.71 -10.28 -9.13
N GLN A 661 -21.82 -10.79 -7.89
CA GLN A 661 -23.09 -11.27 -7.33
C GLN A 661 -24.15 -10.17 -7.25
N SER A 662 -23.75 -8.96 -6.86
CA SER A 662 -24.65 -7.83 -6.66
C SER A 662 -25.23 -7.35 -8.00
N GLN A 663 -24.38 -7.25 -9.02
CA GLN A 663 -24.80 -6.98 -10.39
C GLN A 663 -25.79 -8.03 -10.89
N TRP A 664 -25.49 -9.33 -10.71
CA TRP A 664 -26.42 -10.39 -11.09
C TRP A 664 -27.79 -10.30 -10.39
N ARG A 665 -27.80 -9.98 -9.09
CA ARG A 665 -29.05 -9.86 -8.30
C ARG A 665 -29.85 -8.61 -8.66
N ALA A 666 -29.18 -7.52 -9.00
CA ALA A 666 -29.84 -6.25 -9.36
C ALA A 666 -30.59 -6.34 -10.70
N HIS A 667 -30.12 -7.16 -11.63
CA HIS A 667 -30.72 -7.34 -12.96
C HIS A 667 -31.66 -8.55 -13.01
N TYR A 668 -32.86 -8.42 -12.42
CA TYR A 668 -33.87 -9.48 -12.34
C TYR A 668 -35.07 -9.28 -13.30
N GLY A 669 -35.07 -8.21 -14.09
CA GLY A 669 -36.12 -7.93 -15.07
C GLY A 669 -36.16 -8.93 -16.23
N ASN A 670 -37.30 -8.96 -16.93
CA ASN A 670 -37.50 -9.82 -18.10
C ASN A 670 -37.11 -9.14 -19.42
N ASP A 671 -36.70 -7.87 -19.40
CA ASP A 671 -36.24 -7.19 -20.60
C ASP A 671 -34.90 -7.78 -21.09
N ARG A 672 -34.52 -7.41 -22.31
CA ARG A 672 -33.33 -7.97 -22.96
C ARG A 672 -32.05 -7.49 -22.28
N ALA A 673 -31.98 -6.23 -21.86
CA ALA A 673 -30.78 -5.64 -21.29
C ALA A 673 -30.47 -6.27 -19.93
N ASP A 674 -31.49 -6.43 -19.09
CA ASP A 674 -31.36 -7.10 -17.78
C ASP A 674 -30.88 -8.55 -17.94
N ARG A 675 -31.46 -9.31 -18.87
CA ARG A 675 -31.02 -10.70 -19.13
C ARG A 675 -29.58 -10.78 -19.63
N GLU A 676 -29.17 -9.85 -20.48
CA GLU A 676 -27.81 -9.79 -21.01
C GLU A 676 -26.80 -9.44 -19.92
N ILE A 677 -27.04 -8.39 -19.13
CA ILE A 677 -26.17 -8.00 -18.01
C ILE A 677 -26.09 -9.13 -16.98
N ARG A 678 -27.22 -9.75 -16.63
CA ARG A 678 -27.25 -10.88 -15.69
C ARG A 678 -26.39 -12.03 -16.16
N ALA A 679 -26.47 -12.42 -17.43
CA ALA A 679 -25.63 -13.49 -17.99
C ALA A 679 -24.14 -13.12 -17.97
N ILE A 680 -23.79 -11.86 -18.22
CA ILE A 680 -22.41 -11.36 -18.15
C ILE A 680 -21.90 -11.41 -16.70
N SER A 681 -22.70 -10.94 -15.73
CA SER A 681 -22.35 -10.98 -14.31
C SER A 681 -22.21 -12.40 -13.77
N GLU A 682 -23.05 -13.33 -14.22
CA GLU A 682 -22.95 -14.76 -13.87
C GLU A 682 -21.62 -15.34 -14.38
N ARG A 683 -21.26 -15.06 -15.63
CA ARG A 683 -19.99 -15.50 -16.19
C ARG A 683 -18.82 -14.91 -15.42
N PHE A 684 -18.82 -13.60 -15.17
CA PHE A 684 -17.75 -12.94 -14.43
C PHE A 684 -17.59 -13.52 -13.02
N TYR A 685 -18.70 -13.74 -12.31
CA TYR A 685 -18.70 -14.43 -11.02
C TYR A 685 -18.06 -15.84 -11.12
N ASN A 686 -18.47 -16.64 -12.10
CA ASN A 686 -17.94 -17.99 -12.28
C ASN A 686 -16.45 -18.00 -12.63
N GLU A 687 -15.96 -17.05 -13.43
CA GLU A 687 -14.54 -16.91 -13.71
C GLU A 687 -13.75 -16.49 -12.46
N LEU A 688 -14.26 -15.55 -11.65
CA LEU A 688 -13.66 -15.21 -10.35
C LEU A 688 -13.56 -16.43 -9.43
N ARG A 689 -14.60 -17.29 -9.37
CA ARG A 689 -14.57 -18.55 -8.61
C ARG A 689 -13.49 -19.52 -9.09
N LYS A 690 -13.20 -19.56 -10.40
CA LYS A 690 -12.09 -20.35 -10.93
C LYS A 690 -10.74 -19.77 -10.53
N LEU A 691 -10.60 -18.45 -10.55
CA LEU A 691 -9.39 -17.76 -10.11
C LEU A 691 -9.06 -18.03 -8.64
N GLU A 692 -10.06 -18.17 -7.74
CA GLU A 692 -9.81 -18.60 -6.35
C GLU A 692 -9.00 -19.91 -6.29
N VAL A 693 -9.40 -20.91 -7.09
CA VAL A 693 -8.72 -22.21 -7.15
C VAL A 693 -7.36 -22.09 -7.84
N GLU A 694 -7.29 -21.33 -8.93
CA GLU A 694 -6.04 -21.11 -9.68
C GLU A 694 -4.97 -20.41 -8.82
N PHE A 695 -5.36 -19.41 -8.03
CA PHE A 695 -4.44 -18.66 -7.19
C PHE A 695 -3.96 -19.49 -6.00
N LEU A 696 -4.84 -20.32 -5.42
CA LEU A 696 -4.46 -21.31 -4.42
C LEU A 696 -3.46 -22.32 -5.01
N ALA A 697 -3.73 -22.85 -6.20
CA ALA A 697 -2.82 -23.77 -6.88
C ALA A 697 -1.48 -23.12 -7.22
N THR A 698 -1.49 -21.84 -7.66
CA THR A 698 -0.27 -21.07 -7.92
C THR A 698 0.54 -20.88 -6.64
N SER A 699 -0.11 -20.55 -5.53
CA SER A 699 0.52 -20.41 -4.21
C SER A 699 1.16 -21.74 -3.75
N HIS A 700 0.45 -22.86 -3.91
CA HIS A 700 0.98 -24.20 -3.58
C HIS A 700 2.12 -24.67 -4.49
N ALA A 701 2.21 -24.16 -5.72
CA ALA A 701 3.25 -24.53 -6.67
C ALA A 701 4.58 -23.77 -6.44
N MET A 702 4.61 -22.79 -5.55
CA MET A 702 5.85 -22.12 -5.13
C MET A 702 6.75 -23.08 -4.35
N ASP A 703 8.04 -22.76 -4.23
CA ASP A 703 9.00 -23.58 -3.50
C ASP A 703 8.60 -23.84 -2.05
N ASP A 704 8.94 -25.02 -1.53
CA ASP A 704 8.72 -25.38 -0.13
C ASP A 704 9.28 -24.31 0.81
N GLY A 705 8.45 -23.87 1.76
CA GLY A 705 8.77 -22.80 2.68
C GLY A 705 8.56 -21.38 2.15
N SER A 706 8.08 -21.18 0.92
CA SER A 706 7.63 -19.87 0.42
C SER A 706 6.44 -19.37 1.23
N ILE A 707 6.31 -18.05 1.35
CA ILE A 707 5.17 -17.44 2.05
C ILE A 707 3.96 -17.56 1.14
N PRO A 708 2.83 -18.15 1.59
CA PRO A 708 1.65 -18.29 0.76
C PRO A 708 1.20 -16.95 0.16
N TYR A 709 0.88 -16.93 -1.13
CA TYR A 709 0.47 -15.71 -1.82
C TYR A 709 -1.02 -15.71 -2.11
N MET A 710 -1.81 -15.34 -1.09
CA MET A 710 -3.28 -15.34 -1.14
C MET A 710 -3.90 -13.94 -1.20
N VAL A 711 -3.08 -12.90 -1.33
CA VAL A 711 -3.54 -11.50 -1.32
C VAL A 711 -4.48 -11.15 -2.46
N MET A 712 -4.34 -11.85 -3.60
CA MET A 712 -5.18 -11.65 -4.78
C MET A 712 -6.40 -12.57 -4.84
N ASP A 713 -6.68 -13.35 -3.79
CA ASP A 713 -7.90 -14.15 -3.74
C ASP A 713 -9.12 -13.25 -4.05
N PRO A 714 -9.95 -13.59 -5.05
CA PRO A 714 -11.11 -12.79 -5.43
C PRO A 714 -12.10 -12.50 -4.30
N THR A 715 -12.12 -13.32 -3.23
CA THR A 715 -12.92 -13.08 -2.02
C THR A 715 -12.35 -11.99 -1.12
N ASN A 716 -11.04 -11.74 -1.20
CA ASN A 716 -10.33 -10.70 -0.44
C ASN A 716 -10.08 -9.44 -1.27
N THR A 717 -10.07 -9.54 -2.60
CA THR A 717 -9.80 -8.42 -3.51
C THR A 717 -10.92 -7.39 -3.42
N ALA A 718 -10.61 -6.19 -2.94
CA ALA A 718 -11.57 -5.09 -2.83
C ALA A 718 -12.16 -4.74 -4.20
N VAL A 719 -13.40 -4.25 -4.22
CA VAL A 719 -14.02 -3.70 -5.44
C VAL A 719 -13.49 -2.31 -5.78
N SER A 720 -13.04 -1.54 -4.79
CA SER A 720 -12.50 -0.18 -4.91
C SER A 720 -11.37 0.05 -3.90
N ILE A 721 -10.73 1.23 -3.97
CA ILE A 721 -9.81 1.69 -2.93
C ILE A 721 -10.63 2.13 -1.72
N LEU A 722 -10.55 1.37 -0.63
CA LEU A 722 -11.39 1.49 0.56
C LEU A 722 -10.64 1.90 1.83
N ILE A 723 -9.33 2.06 1.74
CA ILE A 723 -8.45 2.47 2.83
C ILE A 723 -7.17 3.09 2.28
#